data_AF-A0A2T5IWM5-F1
#
_entry.id   AF-A0A2T5IWM5-F1
#
_cell.length_a   1.000
_cell.length_b   1.000
_cell.length_c   1.000
_cell.angle_alpha   90.00
_cell.angle_beta   90.00
_cell.angle_gamma   90.00
#
_symmetry.space_group_name_H-M   'P 1'
#
loop_
_entity.id
_entity.type
_entity.pdbx_description
1 polymer ?
#
loop_
_entity_poly.entity_id
_entity_poly.type
_entity_poly.pdbx_seq_one_letter_code
_entity_poly.pdbx_strand_id
1 'polypeptide(L)'
;MLTLEDVAAWQVDDLTTKVRAVLPALQRGAVWKPAQTEKLWDSLMRGFPIGAFLLSKYNEERYGKADMKLGTCEDPEFHLLDGQQRATAIALGFYDIWKPSFAENRINGPAIWLDLATPPENDDRDFIFRVITRSHPWGYKFKTPEERLSYASMTCALNAYKTASPELKSLKTSDIPLSHVWPWDAEAPIPLAFLINAIKVGGDIIKNLRQELNQLPFWSKNTAILANNEPLRDKLESIFDAKNTKLKSRLDFIINILKNICSPEEKGITVQLLPSHDNPESHDEHIDPIETLFVRINSSGTRLEGEELMYSLLKSAWRDAPQAIGKLQPNNKQWVSPARLALLITRMNLIKNDLCKSSDDREFQNLPPVLPDIARFRRIMHQANHIESMKAFVAGDLSSLWKDASELVMMNCVKPTNTDYRLPPALAADFASGSAGNELLLLLMTWLFRLQINGSSLNKLTIKQRKRTLGFLVSMSWFSQDIGRCIKRLWPILMTLPPNQLPEFFNSERFQCLLPADEKSGLIMLPLVTPDNLKKLIENRITSGSNGYPGINNINSDCFSSCKTWENYTQRLSPYEPGIDGFNKLPIHMREWLSGLPLDPTEREVEIGNSEIRADAAELRRHAWRLFLDRLWYMKKIVDYAQRDYLVRWFPDFDPTQPGQMEDINRPWDYDHIHAAYFIAGRHNIPGLIREWHQSIGNLRCWPLDLNRADQHCTPIDKLGDDIEIEENLHNYGFQNAANLRTASFIDDSDDWQHWQHSVADDCAGNYLASDQYHENRVALIKAICFRFCRLYENWYKQLDIGRFAKIS
;
A
#
# COMPACT_ATOMS: atom_id res chain seq x y z
N MET A 1 -27.82 16.99 -23.95
CA MET A 1 -27.30 17.66 -22.74
C MET A 1 -27.89 16.95 -21.53
N LEU A 2 -27.11 16.73 -20.48
CA LEU A 2 -27.55 16.08 -19.25
C LEU A 2 -27.40 17.00 -18.05
N THR A 3 -28.26 16.88 -17.04
CA THR A 3 -28.07 17.57 -15.75
C THR A 3 -27.03 16.85 -14.89
N LEU A 4 -26.60 17.49 -13.80
CA LEU A 4 -25.77 16.81 -12.78
C LEU A 4 -26.49 15.60 -12.18
N GLU A 5 -27.81 15.69 -11.98
CA GLU A 5 -28.64 14.60 -11.47
C GLU A 5 -28.73 13.44 -12.46
N ASP A 6 -28.92 13.73 -13.75
CA ASP A 6 -28.94 12.69 -14.80
C ASP A 6 -27.64 11.85 -14.80
N VAL A 7 -26.50 12.50 -14.55
CA VAL A 7 -25.18 11.86 -14.46
C VAL A 7 -24.99 11.12 -13.14
N ALA A 8 -25.46 11.68 -12.02
CA ALA A 8 -25.38 11.06 -10.71
C ALA A 8 -26.21 9.76 -10.63
N ALA A 9 -27.38 9.74 -11.27
CA ALA A 9 -28.29 8.60 -11.35
C ALA A 9 -27.69 7.36 -12.05
N TRP A 10 -26.53 7.48 -12.72
CA TRP A 10 -25.81 6.31 -13.23
C TRP A 10 -25.23 5.42 -12.12
N GLN A 11 -25.16 5.92 -10.88
CA GLN A 11 -24.55 5.19 -9.76
C GLN A 11 -25.34 5.31 -8.44
N VAL A 12 -26.44 6.06 -8.43
CA VAL A 12 -27.25 6.34 -7.23
C VAL A 12 -28.69 5.93 -7.51
N ASP A 13 -29.11 4.82 -6.89
CA ASP A 13 -30.35 4.11 -7.23
C ASP A 13 -31.63 4.94 -7.03
N ASP A 14 -31.62 5.89 -6.10
CA ASP A 14 -32.80 6.72 -5.76
C ASP A 14 -33.00 7.92 -6.70
N LEU A 15 -32.23 8.04 -7.80
CA LEU A 15 -32.31 9.16 -8.73
C LEU A 15 -32.88 8.71 -10.09
N THR A 16 -33.70 9.55 -10.69
CA THR A 16 -34.24 9.33 -12.03
C THR A 16 -33.38 10.02 -13.07
N THR A 17 -33.14 9.36 -14.21
CA THR A 17 -32.38 9.93 -15.32
C THR A 17 -33.05 9.73 -16.66
N LYS A 18 -32.82 10.67 -17.57
CA LYS A 18 -33.23 10.56 -18.98
C LYS A 18 -32.34 9.63 -19.79
N VAL A 19 -31.13 9.34 -19.30
CA VAL A 19 -30.11 8.56 -20.01
C VAL A 19 -29.45 7.62 -19.02
N ARG A 20 -29.52 6.31 -19.27
CA ARG A 20 -28.86 5.31 -18.43
C ARG A 20 -27.53 4.88 -19.04
N ALA A 21 -26.43 5.20 -18.37
CA ALA A 21 -25.09 4.83 -18.84
C ALA A 21 -24.33 3.95 -17.83
N VAL A 22 -23.61 2.96 -18.33
CA VAL A 22 -22.73 2.08 -17.55
C VAL A 22 -21.30 2.17 -18.05
N LEU A 23 -20.35 1.69 -17.25
CA LEU A 23 -18.98 1.53 -17.72
C LEU A 23 -18.93 0.29 -18.63
N PRO A 24 -18.26 0.36 -19.80
CA PRO A 24 -17.91 -0.86 -20.52
C PRO A 24 -16.98 -1.71 -19.65
N ALA A 25 -16.98 -3.04 -19.85
CA ALA A 25 -16.11 -3.93 -19.09
C ALA A 25 -14.63 -3.50 -19.17
N LEU A 26 -14.24 -2.95 -20.33
CA LEU A 26 -12.94 -2.36 -20.63
C LEU A 26 -12.47 -1.32 -19.59
N GLN A 27 -13.34 -0.58 -18.92
CA GLN A 27 -12.89 0.46 -17.97
C GLN A 27 -12.36 -0.10 -16.65
N ARG A 28 -11.42 0.63 -16.03
CA ARG A 28 -10.92 0.37 -14.68
C ARG A 28 -11.88 0.94 -13.62
N GLY A 29 -11.63 0.70 -12.34
CA GLY A 29 -12.36 1.38 -11.25
C GLY A 29 -11.98 2.87 -11.13
N ALA A 30 -12.79 3.67 -10.42
CA ALA A 30 -12.50 5.10 -10.23
C ALA A 30 -11.35 5.33 -9.21
N VAL A 31 -10.33 6.11 -9.62
CA VAL A 31 -9.04 6.27 -8.93
C VAL A 31 -8.76 7.68 -8.40
N TRP A 32 -9.67 8.65 -8.64
CA TRP A 32 -9.45 10.01 -8.17
C TRP A 32 -9.28 10.10 -6.65
N LYS A 33 -8.27 10.87 -6.23
CA LYS A 33 -8.03 11.22 -4.82
C LYS A 33 -9.07 12.26 -4.35
N PRO A 34 -9.34 12.35 -3.03
CA PRO A 34 -10.28 13.31 -2.44
C PRO A 34 -10.12 14.76 -2.96
N ALA A 35 -8.89 15.29 -2.99
CA ALA A 35 -8.63 16.64 -3.50
C ALA A 35 -9.07 16.88 -4.96
N GLN A 36 -9.03 15.85 -5.82
CA GLN A 36 -9.50 15.97 -7.22
C GLN A 36 -11.04 16.05 -7.29
N THR A 37 -11.72 15.35 -6.38
CA THR A 37 -13.19 15.42 -6.23
C THR A 37 -13.60 16.80 -5.73
N GLU A 38 -12.89 17.36 -4.75
CA GLU A 38 -13.13 18.71 -4.23
C GLU A 38 -12.95 19.78 -5.33
N LYS A 39 -11.85 19.71 -6.11
CA LYS A 39 -11.57 20.64 -7.22
C LYS A 39 -12.62 20.57 -8.34
N LEU A 40 -13.18 19.38 -8.64
CA LEU A 40 -14.26 19.27 -9.61
C LEU A 40 -15.52 20.02 -9.14
N TRP A 41 -15.92 19.81 -7.89
CA TRP A 41 -17.10 20.47 -7.33
C TRP A 41 -16.94 21.98 -7.22
N ASP A 42 -15.75 22.47 -6.86
CA ASP A 42 -15.43 23.90 -6.93
C ASP A 42 -15.56 24.44 -8.36
N SER A 43 -15.04 23.72 -9.36
CA SER A 43 -15.16 24.08 -10.77
C SER A 43 -16.62 24.11 -11.24
N LEU A 44 -17.45 23.14 -10.82
CA LEU A 44 -18.88 23.07 -11.14
C LEU A 44 -19.63 24.29 -10.58
N MET A 45 -19.36 24.65 -9.31
CA MET A 45 -19.96 25.81 -8.66
C MET A 45 -19.54 27.13 -9.31
N ARG A 46 -18.29 27.25 -9.76
CA ARG A 46 -17.80 28.41 -10.52
C ARG A 46 -18.38 28.47 -11.95
N GLY A 47 -19.05 27.42 -12.41
CA GLY A 47 -19.57 27.31 -13.77
C GLY A 47 -18.50 27.06 -14.82
N PHE A 48 -17.34 26.52 -14.44
CA PHE A 48 -16.30 26.15 -15.37
C PHE A 48 -16.73 24.95 -16.22
N PRO A 49 -16.34 24.91 -17.51
CA PRO A 49 -16.64 23.77 -18.36
C PRO A 49 -15.85 22.55 -17.90
N ILE A 50 -16.55 21.47 -17.55
CA ILE A 50 -15.93 20.21 -17.09
C ILE A 50 -15.59 19.26 -18.24
N GLY A 51 -15.73 19.68 -19.51
CA GLY A 51 -15.64 18.85 -20.70
C GLY A 51 -16.91 18.02 -20.96
N ALA A 52 -16.96 17.32 -22.10
CA ALA A 52 -18.10 16.48 -22.45
C ALA A 52 -17.98 15.06 -21.85
N PHE A 53 -19.11 14.37 -21.70
CA PHE A 53 -19.14 12.91 -21.55
C PHE A 53 -19.25 12.26 -22.92
N LEU A 54 -18.46 11.22 -23.15
CA LEU A 54 -18.51 10.47 -24.40
C LEU A 54 -19.29 9.18 -24.20
N LEU A 55 -20.41 9.05 -24.91
CA LEU A 55 -21.29 7.89 -24.83
C LEU A 55 -21.31 7.14 -26.18
N SER A 56 -21.41 5.81 -26.11
CA SER A 56 -21.80 4.98 -27.26
C SER A 56 -23.05 4.18 -26.90
N LYS A 57 -23.82 3.76 -27.92
CA LYS A 57 -25.00 2.92 -27.71
C LYS A 57 -24.60 1.65 -26.95
N TYR A 58 -25.41 1.26 -25.97
CA TYR A 58 -25.16 0.04 -25.20
C TYR A 58 -25.17 -1.16 -26.12
N ASN A 59 -24.11 -1.95 -26.00
CA ASN A 59 -23.97 -3.23 -26.66
C ASN A 59 -23.23 -4.15 -25.68
N GLU A 60 -24.00 -4.98 -24.97
CA GLU A 60 -23.47 -5.95 -24.02
C GLU A 60 -22.57 -6.97 -24.70
N GLU A 61 -22.96 -7.40 -25.90
CA GLU A 61 -22.16 -8.33 -26.68
C GLU A 61 -20.80 -7.74 -27.05
N ARG A 62 -20.73 -6.48 -27.43
CA ARG A 62 -19.47 -5.94 -27.92
C ARG A 62 -18.53 -5.49 -26.80
N TYR A 63 -19.07 -4.91 -25.72
CA TYR A 63 -18.26 -4.22 -24.72
C TYR A 63 -18.46 -4.70 -23.27
N GLY A 64 -19.39 -5.62 -23.02
CA GLY A 64 -19.75 -6.08 -21.68
C GLY A 64 -20.23 -4.96 -20.76
N LYS A 65 -20.39 -5.24 -19.46
CA LYS A 65 -20.78 -4.26 -18.43
C LYS A 65 -19.80 -4.33 -17.25
N ALA A 66 -19.46 -3.17 -16.69
CA ALA A 66 -18.77 -3.05 -15.41
C ALA A 66 -19.55 -2.15 -14.45
N ASP A 67 -19.46 -2.48 -13.17
CA ASP A 67 -20.08 -1.68 -12.10
C ASP A 67 -19.36 -0.36 -11.92
N MET A 68 -20.13 0.68 -11.63
CA MET A 68 -19.60 1.97 -11.23
C MET A 68 -19.17 1.93 -9.76
N LYS A 69 -18.46 2.95 -9.29
CA LYS A 69 -17.87 2.91 -7.93
C LYS A 69 -18.90 2.87 -6.81
N LEU A 70 -20.05 3.53 -6.99
CA LEU A 70 -21.06 3.68 -5.93
C LEU A 70 -22.26 2.74 -6.07
N GLY A 71 -22.47 2.18 -7.26
CA GLY A 71 -23.68 1.40 -7.55
C GLY A 71 -23.70 0.89 -8.98
N THR A 72 -24.81 0.24 -9.32
CA THR A 72 -25.01 -0.39 -10.62
C THR A 72 -26.21 0.22 -11.32
N CYS A 73 -26.06 0.59 -12.59
CA CYS A 73 -27.20 1.05 -13.38
C CYS A 73 -27.93 -0.15 -13.99
N GLU A 74 -29.21 -0.31 -13.67
CA GLU A 74 -30.10 -1.29 -14.29
C GLU A 74 -30.53 -0.83 -15.69
N ASP A 75 -30.67 -1.78 -16.62
CA ASP A 75 -31.13 -1.54 -18.00
C ASP A 75 -30.40 -0.38 -18.74
N PRO A 76 -29.08 -0.49 -18.95
CA PRO A 76 -28.29 0.56 -19.58
C PRO A 76 -28.64 0.77 -21.06
N GLU A 77 -28.66 2.04 -21.47
CA GLU A 77 -28.88 2.47 -22.86
C GLU A 77 -27.57 2.86 -23.54
N PHE A 78 -26.55 3.22 -22.75
CA PHE A 78 -25.26 3.68 -23.23
C PHE A 78 -24.06 3.11 -22.44
N HIS A 79 -22.91 3.05 -23.12
CA HIS A 79 -21.59 2.88 -22.51
C HIS A 79 -20.93 4.25 -22.32
N LEU A 80 -20.43 4.53 -21.11
CA LEU A 80 -19.62 5.69 -20.81
C LEU A 80 -18.17 5.43 -21.21
N LEU A 81 -17.69 6.05 -22.29
CA LEU A 81 -16.35 5.84 -22.82
C LEU A 81 -15.31 6.82 -22.26
N ASP A 82 -15.73 8.03 -21.91
CA ASP A 82 -14.91 9.03 -21.24
C ASP A 82 -15.72 9.83 -20.20
N GLY A 83 -15.05 10.18 -19.11
CA GLY A 83 -15.61 10.96 -18.00
C GLY A 83 -15.95 10.15 -16.76
N GLN A 84 -15.57 8.87 -16.66
CA GLN A 84 -15.82 8.01 -15.49
C GLN A 84 -15.50 8.69 -14.14
N GLN A 85 -14.32 9.31 -14.03
CA GLN A 85 -13.89 9.93 -12.78
C GLN A 85 -14.77 11.15 -12.44
N ARG A 86 -15.12 11.96 -13.45
CA ARG A 86 -16.04 13.10 -13.33
C ARG A 86 -17.45 12.65 -12.94
N ALA A 87 -17.97 11.61 -13.59
CA ALA A 87 -19.28 11.03 -13.27
C ALA A 87 -19.35 10.53 -11.83
N THR A 88 -18.30 9.85 -11.36
CA THR A 88 -18.21 9.35 -9.99
C THR A 88 -18.13 10.49 -8.97
N ALA A 89 -17.31 11.50 -9.24
CA ALA A 89 -17.21 12.68 -8.37
C ALA A 89 -18.54 13.47 -8.30
N ILE A 90 -19.29 13.58 -9.41
CA ILE A 90 -20.64 14.15 -9.43
C ILE A 90 -21.60 13.27 -8.61
N ALA A 91 -21.61 11.95 -8.83
CA ALA A 91 -22.47 11.04 -8.10
C ALA A 91 -22.28 11.13 -6.58
N LEU A 92 -21.03 11.28 -6.12
CA LEU A 92 -20.71 11.45 -4.70
C LEU A 92 -21.37 12.66 -4.03
N GLY A 93 -21.73 13.72 -4.78
CA GLY A 93 -22.44 14.85 -4.20
C GLY A 93 -23.92 14.60 -3.94
N PHE A 94 -24.52 13.63 -4.65
CA PHE A 94 -25.90 13.18 -4.45
C PHE A 94 -25.99 11.92 -3.58
N TYR A 95 -24.84 11.30 -3.29
CA TYR A 95 -24.77 10.05 -2.53
C TYR A 95 -24.98 10.30 -1.04
N ASP A 96 -26.14 9.87 -0.55
CA ASP A 96 -26.58 10.07 0.84
C ASP A 96 -26.27 8.84 1.70
N ILE A 97 -25.13 8.90 2.39
CA ILE A 97 -24.66 7.83 3.28
C ILE A 97 -25.45 7.70 4.59
N TRP A 98 -26.40 8.60 4.86
CA TRP A 98 -27.19 8.62 6.08
C TRP A 98 -28.56 7.93 5.94
N LYS A 99 -28.91 7.47 4.74
CA LYS A 99 -30.15 6.70 4.54
C LYS A 99 -30.10 5.33 5.23
N PRO A 100 -31.24 4.84 5.79
CA PRO A 100 -31.31 3.56 6.49
C PRO A 100 -30.89 2.34 5.65
N SER A 101 -31.12 2.37 4.33
CA SER A 101 -30.74 1.30 3.40
C SER A 101 -29.24 1.01 3.38
N PHE A 102 -28.40 1.98 3.75
CA PHE A 102 -26.95 1.82 3.82
C PHE A 102 -26.46 1.37 5.20
N ALA A 103 -27.28 1.45 6.25
CA ALA A 103 -26.89 1.07 7.61
C ALA A 103 -26.63 -0.43 7.80
N GLU A 104 -27.19 -1.29 6.93
CA GLU A 104 -27.03 -2.75 7.00
C GLU A 104 -25.74 -3.27 6.33
N ASN A 105 -25.21 -2.54 5.36
CA ASN A 105 -23.92 -2.81 4.73
C ASN A 105 -22.86 -1.94 5.41
N ARG A 106 -22.03 -2.53 6.28
CA ARG A 106 -20.96 -1.84 7.06
C ARG A 106 -19.89 -1.08 6.23
N ILE A 107 -20.08 -0.93 4.92
CA ILE A 107 -19.16 -0.31 3.96
C ILE A 107 -19.85 0.90 3.32
N ASN A 108 -19.94 2.02 4.06
CA ASN A 108 -20.38 3.29 3.48
C ASN A 108 -19.23 3.91 2.67
N GLY A 109 -19.52 4.25 1.40
CA GLY A 109 -18.60 4.99 0.52
C GLY A 109 -18.21 6.37 1.07
N PRO A 110 -17.25 7.07 0.45
CA PRO A 110 -16.83 8.39 0.90
C PRO A 110 -17.98 9.41 0.81
N ALA A 111 -17.94 10.46 1.63
CA ALA A 111 -18.95 11.51 1.65
C ALA A 111 -18.36 12.89 1.40
N ILE A 112 -19.13 13.75 0.73
CA ILE A 112 -18.77 15.13 0.41
C ILE A 112 -19.55 16.09 1.31
N TRP A 113 -18.81 16.99 1.95
CA TRP A 113 -19.34 18.12 2.70
C TRP A 113 -18.99 19.42 1.99
N LEU A 114 -19.87 20.42 2.09
CA LEU A 114 -19.61 21.79 1.68
C LEU A 114 -19.43 22.65 2.93
N ASP A 115 -18.23 23.18 3.12
CA ASP A 115 -17.89 24.08 4.20
C ASP A 115 -18.21 25.52 3.80
N LEU A 116 -19.04 26.21 4.61
CA LEU A 116 -19.36 27.61 4.39
C LEU A 116 -18.19 28.55 4.69
N ALA A 117 -17.05 28.03 5.17
CA ALA A 117 -15.83 28.78 5.37
C ALA A 117 -15.45 29.68 4.19
N THR A 118 -14.85 30.83 4.50
CA THR A 118 -14.23 31.67 3.46
C THR A 118 -12.94 31.00 2.98
N PRO A 119 -12.63 30.97 1.67
CA PRO A 119 -11.38 30.37 1.20
C PRO A 119 -10.15 31.04 1.85
N PRO A 120 -9.06 30.29 2.06
CA PRO A 120 -7.80 30.86 2.54
C PRO A 120 -7.28 31.97 1.62
N GLU A 121 -6.46 32.88 2.18
CA GLU A 121 -5.72 33.85 1.36
C GLU A 121 -4.79 33.13 0.38
N ASN A 122 -4.80 33.55 -0.90
CA ASN A 122 -4.05 32.95 -2.01
C ASN A 122 -4.46 31.52 -2.38
N ASP A 123 -5.65 31.07 -1.99
CA ASP A 123 -6.26 29.83 -2.46
C ASP A 123 -6.94 30.04 -3.82
N ASP A 124 -6.85 29.06 -4.71
CA ASP A 124 -7.47 29.10 -6.03
C ASP A 124 -8.91 28.55 -6.03
N ARG A 125 -9.47 28.20 -4.86
CA ARG A 125 -10.86 27.72 -4.67
C ARG A 125 -11.79 28.83 -4.17
N ASP A 126 -13.05 28.82 -4.62
CA ASP A 126 -14.09 29.79 -4.21
C ASP A 126 -15.06 29.12 -3.22
N PHE A 127 -15.20 27.80 -3.36
CA PHE A 127 -16.06 26.93 -2.57
C PHE A 127 -15.22 25.84 -1.94
N ILE A 128 -15.39 25.64 -0.63
CA ILE A 128 -14.60 24.68 0.12
C ILE A 128 -15.39 23.38 0.26
N PHE A 129 -15.10 22.42 -0.60
CA PHE A 129 -15.58 21.05 -0.45
C PHE A 129 -14.63 20.26 0.45
N ARG A 130 -15.16 19.36 1.26
CA ARG A 130 -14.40 18.52 2.21
C ARG A 130 -14.83 17.07 2.04
N VAL A 131 -13.92 16.22 1.59
CA VAL A 131 -14.19 14.78 1.42
C VAL A 131 -13.67 13.98 2.61
N ILE A 132 -14.51 13.13 3.18
CA ILE A 132 -14.15 12.16 4.21
C ILE A 132 -14.12 10.73 3.63
N THR A 133 -13.20 9.91 4.12
CA THR A 133 -13.01 8.52 3.66
C THR A 133 -12.80 7.57 4.86
N ARG A 134 -12.89 6.25 4.66
CA ARG A 134 -12.66 5.27 5.75
C ARG A 134 -11.26 5.40 6.38
N SER A 135 -10.24 5.70 5.59
CA SER A 135 -8.87 5.93 6.09
C SER A 135 -8.70 7.31 6.74
N HIS A 136 -9.57 8.28 6.38
CA HIS A 136 -9.55 9.66 6.87
C HIS A 136 -10.95 10.17 7.23
N PRO A 137 -11.56 9.66 8.32
CA PRO A 137 -12.92 10.04 8.72
C PRO A 137 -13.04 11.50 9.18
N TRP A 138 -11.92 12.16 9.54
CA TRP A 138 -11.81 13.58 9.86
C TRP A 138 -11.50 14.49 8.66
N GLY A 139 -11.31 13.92 7.46
CA GLY A 139 -10.96 14.64 6.25
C GLY A 139 -9.48 15.02 6.14
N TYR A 140 -9.19 15.90 5.19
CA TYR A 140 -7.85 16.43 4.88
C TYR A 140 -7.75 17.90 5.31
N LYS A 141 -6.54 18.47 5.31
CA LYS A 141 -6.33 19.87 5.76
C LYS A 141 -7.16 20.85 4.93
N PHE A 142 -7.77 21.80 5.62
CA PHE A 142 -8.53 22.90 5.02
C PHE A 142 -7.76 23.64 3.90
N LYS A 143 -6.48 23.96 4.11
CA LYS A 143 -5.63 24.71 3.16
C LYS A 143 -4.98 23.83 2.08
N THR A 144 -4.65 22.60 2.42
CA THR A 144 -3.90 21.68 1.55
C THR A 144 -4.62 20.33 1.50
N PRO A 145 -5.64 20.17 0.64
CA PRO A 145 -6.52 19.00 0.65
C PRO A 145 -5.82 17.69 0.24
N GLU A 146 -4.59 17.74 -0.29
CA GLU A 146 -3.75 16.56 -0.48
C GLU A 146 -3.05 16.09 0.81
N GLU A 147 -3.01 16.92 1.85
CA GLU A 147 -2.32 16.64 3.11
C GLU A 147 -3.26 16.21 4.24
N ARG A 148 -2.77 15.29 5.07
CA ARG A 148 -3.48 14.83 6.27
C ARG A 148 -3.48 15.90 7.36
N LEU A 149 -4.51 15.92 8.21
CA LEU A 149 -4.54 16.76 9.42
C LEU A 149 -3.33 16.52 10.33
N SER A 150 -3.02 17.50 11.18
CA SER A 150 -2.04 17.29 12.24
C SER A 150 -2.53 16.20 13.18
N TYR A 151 -1.59 15.53 13.82
CA TYR A 151 -1.92 14.46 14.74
C TYR A 151 -2.91 14.90 15.84
N ALA A 152 -2.58 15.98 16.57
CA ALA A 152 -3.41 16.47 17.66
C ALA A 152 -4.86 16.71 17.21
N SER A 153 -5.05 17.23 15.99
CA SER A 153 -6.38 17.45 15.42
C SER A 153 -7.17 16.16 15.23
N MET A 154 -6.52 15.07 14.80
CA MET A 154 -7.17 13.77 14.58
C MET A 154 -7.65 13.14 15.89
N THR A 155 -6.89 13.30 16.99
CA THR A 155 -7.31 12.83 18.32
C THR A 155 -8.50 13.60 18.84
N CYS A 156 -8.46 14.94 18.74
CA CYS A 156 -9.59 15.77 19.13
C CYS A 156 -10.84 15.39 18.33
N ALA A 157 -10.70 15.14 17.02
CA ALA A 157 -11.77 14.66 16.16
C ALA A 157 -12.36 13.32 16.64
N LEU A 158 -11.51 12.31 16.88
CA LEU A 158 -11.95 10.99 17.35
C LEU A 158 -12.70 11.07 18.69
N ASN A 159 -12.17 11.84 19.63
CA ASN A 159 -12.81 12.07 20.92
C ASN A 159 -14.16 12.77 20.77
N ALA A 160 -14.25 13.76 19.86
CA ALA A 160 -15.51 14.42 19.55
C ALA A 160 -16.54 13.46 18.94
N TYR A 161 -16.13 12.57 18.02
CA TYR A 161 -17.03 11.58 17.42
C TYR A 161 -17.56 10.59 18.45
N LYS A 162 -16.68 10.03 19.29
CA LYS A 162 -17.05 9.11 20.37
C LYS A 162 -17.91 9.76 21.46
N THR A 163 -17.70 11.05 21.71
CA THR A 163 -18.55 11.83 22.62
C THR A 163 -19.93 12.06 22.03
N ALA A 164 -19.99 12.37 20.73
CA ALA A 164 -21.24 12.66 20.05
C ALA A 164 -22.08 11.41 19.77
N SER A 165 -21.44 10.25 19.58
CA SER A 165 -22.06 8.94 19.39
C SER A 165 -21.43 7.90 20.36
N PRO A 166 -21.93 7.81 21.60
CA PRO A 166 -21.36 6.93 22.64
C PRO A 166 -21.27 5.45 22.28
N GLU A 167 -22.12 4.97 21.36
CA GLU A 167 -22.11 3.61 20.81
C GLU A 167 -20.81 3.27 20.03
N LEU A 168 -20.04 4.28 19.63
CA LEU A 168 -18.78 4.10 18.91
C LEU A 168 -17.57 3.91 19.82
N LYS A 169 -17.73 4.08 21.14
CA LYS A 169 -16.59 4.08 22.08
C LYS A 169 -15.75 2.80 22.01
N SER A 170 -16.42 1.65 21.89
CA SER A 170 -15.80 0.32 21.78
C SER A 170 -15.31 -0.03 20.37
N LEU A 171 -15.48 0.85 19.38
CA LEU A 171 -15.04 0.60 18.01
C LEU A 171 -13.61 1.12 17.79
N LYS A 172 -12.86 0.39 16.95
CA LYS A 172 -11.58 0.86 16.40
C LYS A 172 -11.85 2.00 15.41
N THR A 173 -10.87 2.88 15.23
CA THR A 173 -11.00 4.01 14.30
C THR A 173 -11.36 3.58 12.87
N SER A 174 -10.82 2.45 12.40
CA SER A 174 -11.11 1.89 11.06
C SER A 174 -12.53 1.36 10.88
N ASP A 175 -13.24 1.16 11.99
CA ASP A 175 -14.55 0.53 12.05
C ASP A 175 -15.66 1.54 12.36
N ILE A 176 -15.29 2.81 12.57
CA ILE A 176 -16.24 3.91 12.77
C ILE A 176 -16.97 4.18 11.44
N PRO A 177 -18.32 4.10 11.40
CA PRO A 177 -19.08 4.42 10.20
C PRO A 177 -18.96 5.91 9.84
N LEU A 178 -18.79 6.20 8.55
CA LEU A 178 -18.70 7.59 8.06
C LEU A 178 -19.97 8.42 8.29
N SER A 179 -21.10 7.77 8.54
CA SER A 179 -22.36 8.45 8.87
C SER A 179 -22.35 9.13 10.25
N HIS A 180 -21.37 8.83 11.10
CA HIS A 180 -21.23 9.41 12.44
C HIS A 180 -20.10 10.45 12.57
N VAL A 181 -19.42 10.80 11.48
CA VAL A 181 -18.24 11.69 11.51
C VAL A 181 -18.45 12.92 10.61
N TRP A 182 -17.62 13.94 10.79
CA TRP A 182 -17.65 15.19 10.03
C TRP A 182 -16.23 15.69 9.76
N PRO A 183 -15.98 16.57 8.79
CA PRO A 183 -14.64 17.15 8.60
C PRO A 183 -14.25 18.03 9.81
N TRP A 184 -13.12 17.71 10.44
CA TRP A 184 -12.80 18.24 11.78
C TRP A 184 -12.42 19.73 11.80
N ASP A 185 -11.46 20.14 10.98
CA ASP A 185 -10.99 21.53 10.82
C ASP A 185 -11.86 22.30 9.81
N ALA A 186 -13.17 22.07 9.82
CA ALA A 186 -14.15 22.83 9.06
C ALA A 186 -14.74 24.00 9.89
N GLU A 187 -15.23 25.05 9.25
CA GLU A 187 -15.85 26.20 9.94
C GLU A 187 -17.36 26.03 10.11
N ALA A 188 -18.05 25.57 9.06
CA ALA A 188 -19.49 25.33 9.04
C ALA A 188 -19.82 24.31 7.93
N PRO A 189 -19.50 23.02 8.15
CA PRO A 189 -19.70 21.97 7.15
C PRO A 189 -21.16 21.52 7.07
N ILE A 190 -21.69 21.43 5.85
CA ILE A 190 -23.03 20.89 5.56
C ILE A 190 -22.88 19.70 4.60
N PRO A 191 -23.54 18.54 4.83
CA PRO A 191 -23.53 17.46 3.86
C PRO A 191 -24.06 17.93 2.51
N LEU A 192 -23.30 17.71 1.43
CA LEU A 192 -23.68 18.21 0.11
C LEU A 192 -25.00 17.59 -0.37
N ALA A 193 -25.18 16.28 -0.13
CA ALA A 193 -26.40 15.56 -0.47
C ALA A 193 -27.65 16.18 0.20
N PHE A 194 -27.55 16.58 1.47
CA PHE A 194 -28.66 17.21 2.20
C PHE A 194 -29.01 18.58 1.63
N LEU A 195 -28.00 19.38 1.29
CA LEU A 195 -28.22 20.69 0.69
C LEU A 195 -28.87 20.57 -0.69
N ILE A 196 -28.43 19.62 -1.52
CA ILE A 196 -29.03 19.34 -2.82
C ILE A 196 -30.48 18.86 -2.65
N ASN A 197 -30.73 17.90 -1.75
CA ASN A 197 -32.09 17.40 -1.47
C ASN A 197 -33.02 18.52 -1.01
N ALA A 198 -32.57 19.39 -0.09
CA ALA A 198 -33.35 20.52 0.40
C ALA A 198 -33.71 21.52 -0.72
N ILE A 199 -32.79 21.75 -1.68
CA ILE A 199 -33.03 22.57 -2.86
C ILE A 199 -34.05 21.93 -3.80
N LYS A 200 -33.94 20.60 -4.04
CA LYS A 200 -34.85 19.85 -4.92
C LYS A 200 -36.28 19.82 -4.41
N VAL A 201 -36.49 19.66 -3.10
CA VAL A 201 -37.82 19.71 -2.47
C VAL A 201 -38.48 21.09 -2.71
N GLY A 202 -37.68 22.15 -2.83
CA GLY A 202 -38.16 23.51 -3.06
C GLY A 202 -38.87 24.12 -1.85
N GLY A 203 -39.53 25.25 -2.05
CA GLY A 203 -40.16 26.00 -0.96
C GLY A 203 -39.14 26.61 0.01
N ASP A 204 -39.31 26.35 1.31
CA ASP A 204 -38.40 26.82 2.35
C ASP A 204 -37.20 25.86 2.51
N ILE A 205 -36.12 26.17 1.80
CA ILE A 205 -34.91 25.37 1.74
C ILE A 205 -34.23 25.24 3.10
N ILE A 206 -34.25 26.31 3.92
CA ILE A 206 -33.64 26.28 5.25
C ILE A 206 -34.42 25.34 6.16
N LYS A 207 -35.76 25.37 6.08
CA LYS A 207 -36.61 24.43 6.81
C LYS A 207 -36.36 22.98 6.40
N ASN A 208 -36.25 22.69 5.10
CA ASN A 208 -35.96 21.34 4.61
C ASN A 208 -34.57 20.87 5.05
N LEU A 209 -33.56 21.74 4.93
CA LEU A 209 -32.20 21.42 5.35
C LEU A 209 -32.12 21.12 6.86
N ARG A 210 -32.85 21.86 7.70
CA ARG A 210 -32.99 21.55 9.13
C ARG A 210 -33.56 20.16 9.37
N GLN A 211 -34.57 19.74 8.58
CA GLN A 211 -35.15 18.40 8.70
C GLN A 211 -34.14 17.31 8.34
N GLU A 212 -33.36 17.49 7.28
CA GLU A 212 -32.29 16.56 6.89
C GLU A 212 -31.19 16.47 7.98
N LEU A 213 -30.69 17.63 8.45
CA LEU A 213 -29.65 17.68 9.48
C LEU A 213 -30.08 17.01 10.80
N ASN A 214 -31.37 17.04 11.15
CA ASN A 214 -31.89 16.35 12.33
C ASN A 214 -31.79 14.81 12.27
N GLN A 215 -31.56 14.23 11.09
CA GLN A 215 -31.35 12.80 10.92
C GLN A 215 -29.92 12.36 11.31
N LEU A 216 -28.98 13.30 11.42
CA LEU A 216 -27.60 12.99 11.78
C LEU A 216 -27.52 12.47 13.23
N PRO A 217 -26.91 11.30 13.49
CA PRO A 217 -26.86 10.69 14.82
C PRO A 217 -26.31 11.62 15.92
N PHE A 218 -25.32 12.44 15.56
CA PHE A 218 -24.61 13.36 16.46
C PHE A 218 -25.26 14.75 16.60
N TRP A 219 -26.38 15.00 15.91
CA TRP A 219 -27.04 16.32 15.87
C TRP A 219 -28.11 16.50 16.94
N SER A 220 -28.80 15.42 17.28
CA SER A 220 -30.00 15.41 18.12
C SER A 220 -29.80 16.02 19.52
N LYS A 221 -28.58 15.91 20.09
CA LYS A 221 -28.24 16.38 21.44
C LYS A 221 -27.28 17.57 21.49
N ASN A 222 -26.96 18.19 20.34
CA ASN A 222 -25.96 19.26 20.24
C ASN A 222 -24.57 18.84 20.80
N THR A 223 -24.20 17.58 20.58
CA THR A 223 -22.96 16.98 21.12
C THR A 223 -21.80 17.05 20.12
N ALA A 224 -22.08 17.23 18.83
CA ALA A 224 -21.06 17.45 17.82
C ALA A 224 -20.41 18.84 17.97
N ILE A 225 -19.09 18.87 18.01
CA ILE A 225 -18.28 20.08 18.12
C ILE A 225 -17.32 20.22 16.93
N LEU A 226 -16.98 21.47 16.62
CA LEU A 226 -15.95 21.85 15.66
C LEU A 226 -14.57 21.89 16.32
N ALA A 227 -13.51 22.04 15.51
CA ALA A 227 -12.13 22.13 16.01
C ALA A 227 -11.88 23.27 17.01
N ASN A 228 -12.70 24.33 16.98
CA ASN A 228 -12.66 25.45 17.92
C ASN A 228 -13.54 25.24 19.18
N ASN A 229 -14.05 24.02 19.40
CA ASN A 229 -14.99 23.63 20.45
C ASN A 229 -16.37 24.30 20.37
N GLU A 230 -16.70 25.01 19.29
CA GLU A 230 -18.07 25.49 19.07
C GLU A 230 -18.99 24.31 18.73
N PRO A 231 -20.22 24.24 19.29
CA PRO A 231 -21.18 23.22 18.89
C PRO A 231 -21.58 23.41 17.42
N LEU A 232 -21.44 22.35 16.63
CA LEU A 232 -21.68 22.36 15.18
C LEU A 232 -23.11 22.80 14.85
N ARG A 233 -24.10 22.30 15.62
CA ARG A 233 -25.51 22.66 15.42
C ARG A 233 -25.76 24.13 15.74
N ASP A 234 -25.25 24.64 16.86
CA ASP A 234 -25.42 26.06 17.21
C ASP A 234 -24.79 26.98 16.18
N LYS A 235 -23.62 26.60 15.64
CA LYS A 235 -22.96 27.32 14.55
C LYS A 235 -23.87 27.43 13.33
N LEU A 236 -24.43 26.31 12.87
CA LEU A 236 -25.30 26.28 11.69
C LEU A 236 -26.67 26.95 11.94
N GLU A 237 -27.28 26.79 13.12
CA GLU A 237 -28.52 27.50 13.47
C GLU A 237 -28.31 29.02 13.55
N SER A 238 -27.16 29.50 14.04
CA SER A 238 -26.83 30.93 14.04
C SER A 238 -26.76 31.52 12.62
N ILE A 239 -26.41 30.70 11.63
CA ILE A 239 -26.37 31.07 10.22
C ILE A 239 -27.79 31.08 9.66
N PHE A 240 -28.57 30.04 9.92
CA PHE A 240 -29.96 29.92 9.45
C PHE A 240 -30.86 31.04 9.99
N ASP A 241 -30.66 31.44 11.25
CA ASP A 241 -31.37 32.56 11.90
C ASP A 241 -30.78 33.94 11.56
N ALA A 242 -29.84 34.02 10.61
CA ALA A 242 -29.18 35.25 10.16
C ALA A 242 -28.43 36.05 11.24
N LYS A 243 -28.06 35.41 12.36
CA LYS A 243 -27.19 36.01 13.40
C LYS A 243 -25.74 36.15 12.90
N ASN A 244 -25.28 35.20 12.10
CA ASN A 244 -24.01 35.29 11.38
C ASN A 244 -24.23 35.76 9.93
N THR A 245 -24.28 37.07 9.74
CA THR A 245 -24.65 37.70 8.45
C THR A 245 -23.68 37.36 7.31
N LYS A 246 -22.38 37.23 7.59
CA LYS A 246 -21.35 36.89 6.59
C LYS A 246 -21.57 35.48 6.04
N LEU A 247 -21.66 34.48 6.92
CA LEU A 247 -21.86 33.09 6.49
C LEU A 247 -23.27 32.85 5.94
N LYS A 248 -24.28 33.58 6.43
CA LYS A 248 -25.64 33.54 5.87
C LYS A 248 -25.67 34.04 4.43
N SER A 249 -25.05 35.19 4.15
CA SER A 249 -24.94 35.71 2.78
C SER A 249 -24.21 34.72 1.85
N ARG A 250 -23.17 34.06 2.36
CA ARG A 250 -22.44 33.02 1.64
C ARG A 250 -23.30 31.77 1.38
N LEU A 251 -24.07 31.32 2.36
CA LEU A 251 -25.04 30.22 2.20
C LEU A 251 -26.09 30.56 1.14
N ASP A 252 -26.66 31.76 1.17
CA ASP A 252 -27.66 32.19 0.20
C ASP A 252 -27.09 32.25 -1.22
N PHE A 253 -25.85 32.75 -1.36
CA PHE A 253 -25.11 32.73 -2.63
C PHE A 253 -24.87 31.31 -3.14
N ILE A 254 -24.42 30.40 -2.27
CA ILE A 254 -24.21 28.99 -2.58
C ILE A 254 -25.52 28.32 -3.01
N ILE A 255 -26.62 28.54 -2.27
CA ILE A 255 -27.94 28.00 -2.60
C ILE A 255 -28.38 28.48 -3.99
N ASN A 256 -28.17 29.76 -4.30
CA ASN A 256 -28.52 30.31 -5.60
C ASN A 256 -27.71 29.66 -6.74
N ILE A 257 -26.40 29.45 -6.55
CA ILE A 257 -25.58 28.77 -7.55
C ILE A 257 -25.99 27.30 -7.70
N LEU A 258 -26.17 26.58 -6.59
CA LEU A 258 -26.60 25.19 -6.58
C LEU A 258 -27.94 25.01 -7.29
N LYS A 259 -28.91 25.89 -7.02
CA LYS A 259 -30.17 25.96 -7.76
C LYS A 259 -29.91 26.03 -9.26
N ASN A 260 -29.06 26.95 -9.70
CA ASN A 260 -28.81 27.17 -11.13
C ASN A 260 -28.09 25.97 -11.78
N ILE A 261 -27.12 25.34 -11.10
CA ILE A 261 -26.38 24.21 -11.67
C ILE A 261 -27.14 22.88 -11.60
N CYS A 262 -28.07 22.74 -10.64
CA CYS A 262 -28.96 21.58 -10.54
C CYS A 262 -30.26 21.75 -11.35
N SER A 263 -30.56 22.95 -11.86
CA SER A 263 -31.79 23.21 -12.64
C SER A 263 -31.69 22.64 -14.07
N PRO A 264 -32.72 21.94 -14.57
CA PRO A 264 -32.69 21.30 -15.89
C PRO A 264 -32.56 22.23 -17.10
N GLU A 265 -32.90 23.52 -16.94
CA GLU A 265 -33.17 24.43 -18.05
C GLU A 265 -31.98 25.32 -18.46
N GLU A 266 -30.96 25.49 -17.61
CA GLU A 266 -29.94 26.55 -17.81
C GLU A 266 -28.50 26.06 -18.05
N LYS A 267 -28.08 24.91 -17.51
CA LYS A 267 -26.70 24.40 -17.62
C LYS A 267 -26.64 22.89 -17.80
N GLY A 268 -26.81 22.46 -19.04
CA GLY A 268 -26.58 21.07 -19.40
C GLY A 268 -25.09 20.74 -19.55
N ILE A 269 -24.71 19.54 -19.15
CA ILE A 269 -23.41 18.95 -19.46
C ILE A 269 -23.47 18.37 -20.86
N THR A 270 -22.47 18.73 -21.67
CA THR A 270 -22.35 18.23 -23.04
C THR A 270 -22.13 16.73 -23.04
N VAL A 271 -22.96 16.04 -23.82
CA VAL A 271 -22.78 14.63 -24.13
C VAL A 271 -22.51 14.51 -25.61
N GLN A 272 -21.41 13.84 -25.94
CA GLN A 272 -21.11 13.45 -27.32
C GLN A 272 -21.51 11.99 -27.48
N LEU A 273 -22.43 11.75 -28.42
CA LEU A 273 -22.81 10.40 -28.82
C LEU A 273 -21.94 10.00 -30.00
N LEU A 274 -21.27 8.86 -29.88
CA LEU A 274 -20.58 8.28 -31.02
C LEU A 274 -21.59 7.75 -32.04
N PRO A 275 -21.33 7.95 -33.34
CA PRO A 275 -22.16 7.40 -34.39
C PRO A 275 -22.20 5.87 -34.29
N SER A 276 -23.37 5.30 -34.53
CA SER A 276 -23.54 3.84 -34.63
C SER A 276 -22.78 3.35 -35.86
N HIS A 277 -21.66 2.66 -35.67
CA HIS A 277 -20.98 1.95 -36.75
C HIS A 277 -21.67 0.59 -36.97
N ASP A 278 -22.89 0.63 -37.48
CA ASP A 278 -23.61 -0.56 -37.96
C ASP A 278 -23.22 -0.80 -39.41
N ASN A 279 -21.97 -1.20 -39.66
CA ASN A 279 -21.57 -1.66 -40.99
C ASN A 279 -21.51 -3.20 -40.96
N PRO A 280 -22.58 -3.91 -41.39
CA PRO A 280 -22.65 -5.37 -41.33
C PRO A 280 -21.66 -6.07 -42.26
N GLU A 281 -20.98 -5.34 -43.15
CA GLU A 281 -20.00 -5.87 -44.11
C GLU A 281 -18.55 -5.85 -43.62
N SER A 282 -18.23 -5.31 -42.43
CA SER A 282 -16.87 -5.44 -41.89
C SER A 282 -16.69 -6.80 -41.19
N HIS A 283 -16.76 -7.86 -41.99
CA HIS A 283 -16.12 -9.11 -41.66
C HIS A 283 -14.59 -8.91 -41.79
N ASP A 284 -13.85 -9.50 -40.84
CA ASP A 284 -12.40 -9.71 -40.83
C ASP A 284 -11.45 -8.55 -40.42
N GLU A 285 -10.61 -8.89 -39.42
CA GLU A 285 -9.28 -8.35 -39.10
C GLU A 285 -9.06 -6.88 -38.70
N HIS A 286 -10.04 -5.98 -38.81
CA HIS A 286 -9.83 -4.57 -38.44
C HIS A 286 -10.13 -4.22 -36.97
N ILE A 287 -9.26 -3.38 -36.38
CA ILE A 287 -9.28 -2.90 -34.99
C ILE A 287 -10.61 -2.20 -34.69
N ASP A 288 -11.28 -2.56 -33.58
CA ASP A 288 -12.51 -1.91 -33.15
C ASP A 288 -12.28 -0.38 -32.98
N PRO A 289 -13.02 0.48 -33.71
CA PRO A 289 -12.89 1.93 -33.59
C PRO A 289 -13.11 2.46 -32.17
N ILE A 290 -14.02 1.84 -31.39
CA ILE A 290 -14.31 2.23 -30.00
C ILE A 290 -13.16 1.81 -29.08
N GLU A 291 -12.56 0.63 -29.29
CA GLU A 291 -11.35 0.23 -28.55
C GLU A 291 -10.17 1.17 -28.85
N THR A 292 -9.98 1.51 -30.13
CA THR A 292 -8.94 2.46 -30.56
C THR A 292 -9.16 3.84 -29.93
N LEU A 293 -10.40 4.32 -29.94
CA LEU A 293 -10.77 5.58 -29.34
C LEU A 293 -10.58 5.56 -27.82
N PHE A 294 -10.93 4.45 -27.16
CA PHE A 294 -10.69 4.26 -25.74
C PHE A 294 -9.21 4.36 -25.38
N VAL A 295 -8.34 3.68 -26.13
CA VAL A 295 -6.88 3.74 -25.95
C VAL A 295 -6.38 5.18 -26.14
N ARG A 296 -6.85 5.87 -27.18
CA ARG A 296 -6.44 7.25 -27.50
C ARG A 296 -6.86 8.22 -26.40
N ILE A 297 -8.11 8.17 -25.93
CA ILE A 297 -8.60 9.10 -24.91
C ILE A 297 -7.88 8.88 -23.58
N ASN A 298 -7.71 7.63 -23.16
CA ASN A 298 -7.07 7.32 -21.87
C ASN A 298 -5.55 7.52 -21.89
N SER A 299 -4.94 7.73 -23.07
CA SER A 299 -3.52 8.11 -23.17
C SER A 299 -3.24 9.55 -22.74
N SER A 300 -4.24 10.44 -22.76
CA SER A 300 -4.11 11.88 -22.43
C SER A 300 -4.71 12.27 -21.07
N GLY A 301 -5.54 11.43 -20.44
CA GLY A 301 -6.10 11.64 -19.10
C GLY A 301 -5.21 11.14 -17.95
N THR A 302 -5.79 10.80 -16.79
CA THR A 302 -5.07 10.06 -15.74
C THR A 302 -4.63 8.72 -16.33
N ARG A 303 -3.36 8.62 -16.74
CA ARG A 303 -2.86 7.52 -17.57
C ARG A 303 -3.29 6.16 -17.01
N LEU A 304 -3.91 5.35 -17.86
CA LEU A 304 -3.97 3.90 -17.62
C LEU A 304 -2.54 3.39 -17.77
N GLU A 305 -1.98 2.85 -16.69
CA GLU A 305 -0.69 2.17 -16.78
C GLU A 305 -0.84 0.91 -17.63
N GLY A 306 0.24 0.45 -18.26
CA GLY A 306 0.20 -0.59 -19.28
C GLY A 306 -0.57 -1.86 -18.87
N GLU A 307 -0.52 -2.25 -17.59
CA GLU A 307 -1.22 -3.43 -17.08
C GLU A 307 -2.74 -3.28 -17.10
N GLU A 308 -3.26 -2.12 -16.72
CA GLU A 308 -4.70 -1.86 -16.71
C GLU A 308 -5.27 -1.80 -18.12
N LEU A 309 -4.52 -1.19 -19.05
CA LEU A 309 -4.93 -1.16 -20.45
C LEU A 309 -4.96 -2.57 -21.07
N MET A 310 -3.95 -3.40 -20.79
CA MET A 310 -3.96 -4.79 -21.25
C MET A 310 -5.10 -5.60 -20.62
N TYR A 311 -5.39 -5.39 -19.33
CA TYR A 311 -6.53 -6.04 -18.71
C TYR A 311 -7.85 -5.62 -19.35
N SER A 312 -7.96 -4.35 -19.71
CA SER A 312 -9.07 -3.83 -20.49
C SER A 312 -9.21 -4.65 -21.79
N LEU A 313 -8.15 -4.72 -22.61
CA LEU A 313 -8.15 -5.50 -23.85
C LEU A 313 -8.56 -6.97 -23.65
N LEU A 314 -8.13 -7.59 -22.55
CA LEU A 314 -8.56 -8.95 -22.21
C LEU A 314 -10.08 -9.03 -22.01
N LYS A 315 -10.69 -8.08 -21.29
CA LYS A 315 -12.15 -8.08 -21.05
C LYS A 315 -12.96 -7.87 -22.33
N SER A 316 -12.41 -7.13 -23.29
CA SER A 316 -12.99 -6.99 -24.63
C SER A 316 -13.01 -8.35 -25.35
N ALA A 317 -11.91 -9.10 -25.27
CA ALA A 317 -11.77 -10.37 -25.96
C ALA A 317 -12.41 -11.57 -25.22
N TRP A 318 -12.48 -11.51 -23.88
CA TRP A 318 -13.08 -12.51 -23.00
C TRP A 318 -13.96 -11.82 -21.94
N ARG A 319 -15.27 -11.74 -22.22
CA ARG A 319 -16.25 -11.03 -21.38
C ARG A 319 -16.31 -11.54 -19.94
N ASP A 320 -16.28 -12.86 -19.74
CA ASP A 320 -16.36 -13.46 -18.40
C ASP A 320 -15.03 -13.45 -17.63
N ALA A 321 -13.95 -12.88 -18.20
CA ALA A 321 -12.65 -12.83 -17.55
C ALA A 321 -12.69 -12.22 -16.14
N PRO A 322 -13.39 -11.09 -15.87
CA PRO A 322 -13.48 -10.54 -14.52
C PRO A 322 -14.11 -11.50 -13.51
N GLN A 323 -15.18 -12.19 -13.88
CA GLN A 323 -15.85 -13.16 -13.01
C GLN A 323 -14.96 -14.40 -12.80
N ALA A 324 -14.34 -14.91 -13.87
CA ALA A 324 -13.46 -16.07 -13.82
C ALA A 324 -12.19 -15.80 -12.99
N ILE A 325 -11.55 -14.65 -13.19
CA ILE A 325 -10.38 -14.21 -12.43
C ILE A 325 -10.77 -13.88 -10.98
N GLY A 326 -11.93 -13.23 -10.77
CA GLY A 326 -12.45 -12.94 -9.43
C GLY A 326 -12.67 -14.19 -8.59
N LYS A 327 -13.15 -15.29 -9.20
CA LYS A 327 -13.28 -16.60 -8.52
C LYS A 327 -11.96 -17.16 -8.00
N LEU A 328 -10.81 -16.77 -8.56
CA LEU A 328 -9.49 -17.18 -8.07
C LEU A 328 -9.10 -16.47 -6.77
N GLN A 329 -9.61 -15.26 -6.51
CA GLN A 329 -9.31 -14.46 -5.33
C GLN A 329 -10.59 -14.05 -4.59
N PRO A 330 -11.21 -14.96 -3.81
CA PRO A 330 -12.39 -14.62 -3.01
C PRO A 330 -12.07 -13.50 -1.99
N ASN A 331 -13.12 -12.79 -1.55
CA ASN A 331 -13.03 -11.70 -0.59
C ASN A 331 -12.15 -12.08 0.62
N ASN A 332 -11.30 -11.14 1.06
CA ASN A 332 -10.32 -11.28 2.16
C ASN A 332 -9.08 -12.14 1.84
N LYS A 333 -8.87 -12.52 0.57
CA LYS A 333 -7.63 -13.19 0.09
C LYS A 333 -6.97 -12.48 -1.10
N GLN A 334 -7.29 -11.20 -1.32
CA GLN A 334 -6.75 -10.45 -2.44
C GLN A 334 -5.34 -9.94 -2.10
N TRP A 335 -4.36 -10.39 -2.89
CA TRP A 335 -2.97 -9.97 -2.78
C TRP A 335 -2.34 -9.67 -4.15
N VAL A 336 -3.07 -9.86 -5.25
CA VAL A 336 -2.61 -9.48 -6.60
C VAL A 336 -3.78 -8.81 -7.32
N SER A 337 -3.56 -7.63 -7.90
CA SER A 337 -4.63 -6.94 -8.63
C SER A 337 -5.17 -7.79 -9.79
N PRO A 338 -6.47 -7.68 -10.14
CA PRO A 338 -7.04 -8.45 -11.24
C PRO A 338 -6.32 -8.23 -12.58
N ALA A 339 -5.87 -7.01 -12.84
CA ALA A 339 -5.12 -6.68 -14.05
C ALA A 339 -3.77 -7.41 -14.12
N ARG A 340 -3.07 -7.47 -12.99
CA ARG A 340 -1.80 -8.20 -12.90
C ARG A 340 -1.99 -9.70 -13.03
N LEU A 341 -3.02 -10.24 -12.39
CA LEU A 341 -3.36 -11.66 -12.49
C LEU A 341 -3.69 -12.04 -13.94
N ALA A 342 -4.42 -11.20 -14.68
CA ALA A 342 -4.68 -11.42 -16.10
C ALA A 342 -3.41 -11.53 -16.96
N LEU A 343 -2.42 -10.66 -16.74
CA LEU A 343 -1.13 -10.71 -17.44
C LEU A 343 -0.33 -11.97 -17.09
N LEU A 344 -0.32 -12.32 -15.81
CA LEU A 344 0.32 -13.54 -15.34
C LEU A 344 -0.31 -14.78 -15.99
N ILE A 345 -1.63 -14.86 -16.06
CA ILE A 345 -2.35 -15.95 -16.73
C ILE A 345 -1.98 -16.03 -18.20
N THR A 346 -1.89 -14.88 -18.89
CA THR A 346 -1.49 -14.84 -20.30
C THR A 346 -0.10 -15.44 -20.52
N ARG A 347 0.89 -15.04 -19.69
CA ARG A 347 2.26 -15.59 -19.76
C ARG A 347 2.30 -17.07 -19.37
N MET A 348 1.56 -17.46 -18.33
CA MET A 348 1.45 -18.85 -17.89
C MET A 348 0.81 -19.75 -18.95
N ASN A 349 -0.17 -19.25 -19.70
CA ASN A 349 -0.79 -20.01 -20.78
C ASN A 349 0.21 -20.32 -21.91
N LEU A 350 1.10 -19.37 -22.24
CA LEU A 350 2.19 -19.61 -23.20
C LEU A 350 3.13 -20.73 -22.71
N ILE A 351 3.53 -20.67 -21.43
CA ILE A 351 4.42 -21.67 -20.82
C ILE A 351 3.76 -23.04 -20.76
N LYS A 352 2.47 -23.11 -20.39
CA LYS A 352 1.68 -24.34 -20.39
C LYS A 352 1.72 -24.99 -21.78
N ASN A 353 1.44 -24.21 -22.82
CA ASN A 353 1.43 -24.72 -24.19
C ASN A 353 2.79 -25.27 -24.62
N ASP A 354 3.90 -24.67 -24.16
CA ASP A 354 5.25 -25.18 -24.42
C ASP A 354 5.58 -26.44 -23.61
N LEU A 355 5.20 -26.49 -22.34
CA LEU A 355 5.46 -27.65 -21.46
C LEU A 355 4.61 -28.88 -21.79
N CYS A 356 3.42 -28.68 -22.35
CA CYS A 356 2.49 -29.75 -22.74
C CYS A 356 2.79 -30.36 -24.13
N LYS A 357 3.77 -29.85 -24.89
CA LYS A 357 4.21 -30.44 -26.16
C LYS A 357 4.88 -31.81 -25.96
N SER A 358 4.80 -32.66 -26.98
CA SER A 358 5.57 -33.91 -27.12
C SER A 358 7.04 -33.68 -26.81
N SER A 359 7.73 -34.68 -26.26
CA SER A 359 9.16 -34.60 -25.97
C SER A 359 10.01 -34.21 -27.19
N ASP A 360 9.57 -34.60 -28.38
CA ASP A 360 10.30 -34.39 -29.64
C ASP A 360 10.13 -32.96 -30.20
N ASP A 361 9.10 -32.22 -29.76
CA ASP A 361 8.78 -30.85 -30.19
C ASP A 361 9.04 -29.79 -29.09
N ARG A 362 9.67 -30.20 -27.97
CA ARG A 362 9.90 -29.33 -26.82
C ARG A 362 11.17 -28.49 -27.00
N GLU A 363 10.99 -27.23 -27.39
CA GLU A 363 12.03 -26.21 -27.28
C GLU A 363 11.93 -25.50 -25.93
N PHE A 364 12.89 -25.78 -25.03
CA PHE A 364 12.99 -25.01 -23.78
C PHE A 364 13.54 -23.62 -24.09
N GLN A 365 12.70 -22.61 -23.94
CA GLN A 365 13.16 -21.23 -24.00
C GLN A 365 14.08 -20.94 -22.81
N ASN A 366 15.31 -20.51 -23.09
CA ASN A 366 16.29 -20.13 -22.07
C ASN A 366 15.90 -18.87 -21.28
N LEU A 367 14.85 -18.17 -21.70
CA LEU A 367 14.37 -16.95 -21.07
C LEU A 367 12.87 -17.04 -20.79
N PRO A 368 12.39 -16.41 -19.70
CA PRO A 368 10.96 -16.30 -19.45
C PRO A 368 10.27 -15.51 -20.57
N PRO A 369 9.02 -15.85 -20.93
CA PRO A 369 8.25 -15.04 -21.86
C PRO A 369 8.15 -13.61 -21.36
N VAL A 370 8.64 -12.64 -22.13
CA VAL A 370 8.64 -11.22 -21.74
C VAL A 370 7.21 -10.71 -21.62
N LEU A 371 6.95 -9.81 -20.66
CA LEU A 371 5.70 -9.06 -20.60
C LEU A 371 5.42 -8.42 -21.97
N PRO A 372 4.28 -8.73 -22.59
CA PRO A 372 3.95 -8.18 -23.90
C PRO A 372 3.72 -6.67 -23.80
N ASP A 373 4.15 -5.93 -24.81
CA ASP A 373 3.64 -4.57 -25.02
C ASP A 373 2.17 -4.62 -25.48
N ILE A 374 1.51 -3.46 -25.53
CA ILE A 374 0.08 -3.36 -25.90
C ILE A 374 -0.17 -3.97 -27.30
N ALA A 375 0.73 -3.76 -28.26
CA ALA A 375 0.57 -4.24 -29.63
C ALA A 375 0.69 -5.76 -29.72
N ARG A 376 1.65 -6.35 -29.00
CA ARG A 376 1.82 -7.80 -28.87
C ARG A 376 0.66 -8.41 -28.09
N PHE A 377 0.24 -7.80 -26.98
CA PHE A 377 -0.88 -8.29 -26.18
C PHE A 377 -2.18 -8.31 -27.00
N ARG A 378 -2.47 -7.22 -27.72
CA ARG A 378 -3.62 -7.15 -28.64
C ARG A 378 -3.57 -8.28 -29.68
N ARG A 379 -2.44 -8.52 -30.32
CA ARG A 379 -2.28 -9.63 -31.28
C ARG A 379 -2.56 -11.00 -30.66
N ILE A 380 -2.12 -11.24 -29.43
CA ILE A 380 -2.40 -12.48 -28.69
C ILE A 380 -3.91 -12.60 -28.43
N MET A 381 -4.57 -11.51 -28.02
CA MET A 381 -6.01 -11.50 -27.74
C MET A 381 -6.88 -11.70 -28.99
N HIS A 382 -6.43 -11.33 -30.19
CA HIS A 382 -7.21 -11.61 -31.42
C HIS A 382 -7.13 -13.07 -31.89
N GLN A 383 -6.27 -13.90 -31.31
CA GLN A 383 -6.18 -15.31 -31.67
C GLN A 383 -7.23 -16.13 -30.88
N ALA A 384 -8.32 -16.53 -31.54
CA ALA A 384 -9.42 -17.29 -30.92
C ALA A 384 -8.94 -18.54 -30.16
N ASN A 385 -7.99 -19.29 -30.75
CA ASN A 385 -7.39 -20.47 -30.11
C ASN A 385 -6.69 -20.14 -28.77
N HIS A 386 -6.10 -18.95 -28.66
CA HIS A 386 -5.42 -18.54 -27.43
C HIS A 386 -6.41 -18.24 -26.31
N ILE A 387 -7.52 -17.56 -26.63
CA ILE A 387 -8.59 -17.27 -25.66
C ILE A 387 -9.23 -18.55 -25.15
N GLU A 388 -9.57 -19.49 -26.04
CA GLU A 388 -10.18 -20.75 -25.63
C GLU A 388 -9.21 -21.58 -24.76
N SER A 389 -7.92 -21.60 -25.10
CA SER A 389 -6.87 -22.20 -24.27
C SER A 389 -6.78 -21.54 -22.88
N MET A 390 -6.84 -20.20 -22.81
CA MET A 390 -6.86 -19.46 -21.55
C MET A 390 -8.10 -19.79 -20.72
N LYS A 391 -9.30 -19.76 -21.32
CA LYS A 391 -10.56 -20.12 -20.64
C LYS A 391 -10.48 -21.52 -20.03
N ALA A 392 -10.01 -22.50 -20.81
CA ALA A 392 -9.82 -23.87 -20.35
C ALA A 392 -8.79 -23.95 -19.21
N PHE A 393 -7.70 -23.18 -19.28
CA PHE A 393 -6.70 -23.14 -18.22
C PHE A 393 -7.25 -22.54 -16.91
N VAL A 394 -8.00 -21.43 -16.98
CA VAL A 394 -8.63 -20.80 -15.82
C VAL A 394 -9.70 -21.71 -15.20
N ALA A 395 -10.52 -22.37 -16.02
CA ALA A 395 -11.57 -23.27 -15.55
C ALA A 395 -11.03 -24.59 -14.98
N GLY A 396 -9.85 -25.03 -15.39
CA GLY A 396 -9.21 -26.27 -14.96
C GLY A 396 -8.06 -26.04 -13.97
N ASP A 397 -6.84 -26.28 -14.45
CA ASP A 397 -5.62 -26.40 -13.62
C ASP A 397 -5.24 -25.15 -12.83
N LEU A 398 -5.60 -23.96 -13.30
CA LEU A 398 -5.16 -22.72 -12.67
C LEU A 398 -5.76 -22.53 -11.28
N SER A 399 -6.99 -22.99 -11.02
CA SER A 399 -7.64 -22.79 -9.73
C SER A 399 -6.88 -23.49 -8.60
N SER A 400 -6.44 -24.74 -8.81
CA SER A 400 -5.61 -25.47 -7.84
C SER A 400 -4.22 -24.85 -7.72
N LEU A 401 -3.63 -24.44 -8.86
CA LEU A 401 -2.31 -23.82 -8.89
C LEU A 401 -2.26 -22.51 -8.11
N TRP A 402 -3.28 -21.66 -8.30
CA TRP A 402 -3.41 -20.38 -7.63
C TRP A 402 -3.68 -20.55 -6.13
N LYS A 403 -4.45 -21.58 -5.75
CA LYS A 403 -4.64 -21.95 -4.35
C LYS A 403 -3.31 -22.32 -3.70
N ASP A 404 -2.51 -23.18 -4.34
CA ASP A 404 -1.17 -23.54 -3.86
C ASP A 404 -0.26 -22.31 -3.75
N ALA A 405 -0.25 -21.41 -4.74
CA ALA A 405 0.52 -20.16 -4.66
C ALA A 405 0.10 -19.30 -3.47
N SER A 406 -1.21 -19.10 -3.28
CA SER A 406 -1.75 -18.31 -2.18
C SER A 406 -1.48 -18.95 -0.82
N GLU A 407 -1.59 -20.28 -0.70
CA GLU A 407 -1.31 -21.01 0.54
C GLU A 407 0.17 -21.02 0.91
N LEU A 408 1.08 -20.92 -0.07
CA LEU A 408 2.51 -20.80 0.15
C LEU A 408 2.90 -19.38 0.60
N VAL A 409 2.34 -18.33 -0.01
CA VAL A 409 2.79 -16.95 0.17
C VAL A 409 2.07 -16.25 1.32
N MET A 410 0.75 -16.39 1.42
CA MET A 410 -0.09 -15.53 2.27
C MET A 410 -0.61 -16.27 3.50
N MET A 411 -0.64 -15.57 4.63
CA MET A 411 -1.18 -16.08 5.90
C MET A 411 -2.69 -16.34 5.84
N ASN A 412 -3.17 -17.22 6.72
CA ASN A 412 -4.60 -17.38 6.92
C ASN A 412 -5.16 -16.27 7.83
N CYS A 413 -5.85 -15.30 7.22
CA CYS A 413 -6.34 -14.12 7.92
C CYS A 413 -7.60 -14.37 8.78
N VAL A 414 -8.28 -15.51 8.62
CA VAL A 414 -9.50 -15.84 9.38
C VAL A 414 -9.16 -16.30 10.81
N LYS A 415 -8.03 -17.00 10.98
CA LYS A 415 -7.54 -17.48 12.29
C LYS A 415 -6.02 -17.34 12.36
N PRO A 416 -5.49 -16.13 12.57
CA PRO A 416 -4.04 -15.90 12.60
C PRO A 416 -3.43 -16.57 13.84
N THR A 417 -2.51 -17.52 13.60
CA THR A 417 -1.74 -18.20 14.64
C THR A 417 -0.35 -17.60 14.73
N ASN A 418 0.19 -17.44 15.95
CA ASN A 418 1.55 -16.90 16.19
C ASN A 418 2.69 -17.73 15.58
N THR A 419 2.37 -18.85 14.93
CA THR A 419 3.28 -19.81 14.31
C THR A 419 3.27 -19.75 12.78
N ASP A 420 2.40 -18.93 12.17
CA ASP A 420 2.29 -18.82 10.73
C ASP A 420 3.46 -18.00 10.15
N TYR A 421 4.33 -18.65 9.37
CA TYR A 421 5.54 -18.05 8.79
C TYR A 421 5.28 -17.30 7.48
N ARG A 422 4.04 -17.27 6.99
CA ARG A 422 3.69 -16.66 5.70
C ARG A 422 3.58 -15.15 5.80
N LEU A 423 3.38 -14.48 4.68
CA LEU A 423 3.27 -13.03 4.63
C LEU A 423 1.84 -12.55 4.97
N PRO A 424 1.68 -11.46 5.74
CA PRO A 424 0.39 -10.79 5.86
C PRO A 424 -0.04 -10.21 4.48
N PRO A 425 -1.33 -9.94 4.25
CA PRO A 425 -1.84 -9.48 2.95
C PRO A 425 -1.05 -8.31 2.35
N ALA A 426 -0.69 -7.32 3.17
CA ALA A 426 0.07 -6.16 2.73
C ALA A 426 1.46 -6.52 2.17
N LEU A 427 2.20 -7.42 2.84
CA LEU A 427 3.51 -7.87 2.33
C LEU A 427 3.37 -8.82 1.15
N ALA A 428 2.30 -9.62 1.08
CA ALA A 428 2.01 -10.43 -0.10
C ALA A 428 1.72 -9.55 -1.32
N ALA A 429 0.94 -8.48 -1.15
CA ALA A 429 0.65 -7.51 -2.21
C ALA A 429 1.89 -6.73 -2.66
N ASP A 430 2.74 -6.32 -1.71
CA ASP A 430 4.03 -5.72 -2.01
C ASP A 430 4.96 -6.70 -2.76
N PHE A 431 5.02 -7.98 -2.36
CA PHE A 431 5.77 -9.02 -3.06
C PHE A 431 5.30 -9.20 -4.51
N ALA A 432 4.00 -9.04 -4.75
CA ALA A 432 3.38 -9.09 -6.08
C ALA A 432 3.36 -7.73 -6.80
N SER A 433 3.96 -6.67 -6.24
CA SER A 433 3.87 -5.31 -6.77
C SER A 433 4.96 -4.98 -7.80
N GLY A 434 4.62 -4.09 -8.74
CA GLY A 434 5.53 -3.61 -9.76
C GLY A 434 5.98 -4.67 -10.77
N SER A 435 6.90 -4.26 -11.66
CA SER A 435 7.47 -5.14 -12.69
C SER A 435 8.21 -6.34 -12.10
N ALA A 436 8.89 -6.15 -10.98
CA ALA A 436 9.62 -7.22 -10.33
C ALA A 436 8.71 -8.29 -9.70
N GLY A 437 7.58 -7.87 -9.12
CA GLY A 437 6.56 -8.78 -8.60
C GLY A 437 5.97 -9.67 -9.70
N ASN A 438 5.74 -9.14 -10.90
CA ASN A 438 5.30 -9.94 -12.05
C ASN A 438 6.25 -11.09 -12.39
N GLU A 439 7.55 -10.82 -12.38
CA GLU A 439 8.56 -11.83 -12.68
C GLU A 439 8.65 -12.89 -11.56
N LEU A 440 8.59 -12.46 -10.29
CA LEU A 440 8.57 -13.38 -9.15
C LEU A 440 7.35 -14.30 -9.17
N LEU A 441 6.17 -13.74 -9.45
CA LEU A 441 4.93 -14.51 -9.62
C LEU A 441 5.05 -15.50 -10.76
N LEU A 442 5.63 -15.11 -11.90
CA LEU A 442 5.83 -16.01 -13.02
C LEU A 442 6.74 -17.18 -12.64
N LEU A 443 7.88 -16.92 -11.97
CA LEU A 443 8.79 -17.96 -11.51
C LEU A 443 8.08 -18.94 -10.55
N LEU A 444 7.36 -18.41 -9.56
CA LEU A 444 6.61 -19.19 -8.58
C LEU A 444 5.55 -20.07 -9.26
N MET A 445 4.71 -19.47 -10.10
CA MET A 445 3.62 -20.17 -10.79
C MET A 445 4.15 -21.22 -11.74
N THR A 446 5.27 -20.96 -12.41
CA THR A 446 5.89 -21.93 -13.31
C THR A 446 6.45 -23.12 -12.55
N TRP A 447 7.12 -22.90 -11.41
CA TRP A 447 7.62 -23.98 -10.57
C TRP A 447 6.47 -24.83 -10.01
N LEU A 448 5.41 -24.21 -9.50
CA LEU A 448 4.22 -24.92 -9.03
C LEU A 448 3.55 -25.71 -10.17
N PHE A 449 3.47 -25.15 -11.37
CA PHE A 449 2.89 -25.82 -12.52
C PHE A 449 3.71 -27.06 -12.92
N ARG A 450 5.05 -26.95 -12.92
CA ARG A 450 5.93 -28.11 -13.13
C ARG A 450 5.73 -29.18 -12.06
N LEU A 451 5.51 -28.81 -10.79
CA LEU A 451 5.16 -29.80 -9.75
C LEU A 451 3.84 -30.50 -10.06
N GLN A 452 2.80 -29.74 -10.42
CA GLN A 452 1.45 -30.25 -10.70
C GLN A 452 1.43 -31.26 -11.86
N ILE A 453 2.03 -30.91 -13.00
CA ILE A 453 2.05 -31.81 -14.18
C ILE A 453 2.89 -33.09 -13.97
N ASN A 454 3.77 -33.09 -12.98
CA ASN A 454 4.57 -34.26 -12.59
C ASN A 454 3.99 -35.00 -11.38
N GLY A 455 2.70 -34.81 -11.08
CA GLY A 455 1.99 -35.53 -10.03
C GLY A 455 2.36 -35.10 -8.60
N SER A 456 3.04 -33.97 -8.43
CA SER A 456 3.33 -33.34 -7.13
C SER A 456 2.40 -32.15 -6.86
N SER A 457 2.44 -31.58 -5.66
CA SER A 457 1.70 -30.36 -5.28
C SER A 457 2.30 -29.76 -4.03
N LEU A 458 1.88 -28.55 -3.66
CA LEU A 458 2.32 -27.92 -2.42
C LEU A 458 2.06 -28.82 -1.21
N ASN A 459 0.94 -29.54 -1.19
CA ASN A 459 0.53 -30.40 -0.08
C ASN A 459 1.47 -31.57 0.19
N LYS A 460 2.23 -32.01 -0.82
CA LYS A 460 3.25 -33.06 -0.68
C LYS A 460 4.59 -32.53 -0.19
N LEU A 461 4.79 -31.22 -0.16
CA LEU A 461 6.01 -30.61 0.36
C LEU A 461 5.97 -30.54 1.89
N THR A 462 7.12 -30.84 2.50
CA THR A 462 7.32 -30.67 3.94
C THR A 462 7.26 -29.20 4.34
N ILE A 463 6.95 -28.92 5.61
CA ILE A 463 6.94 -27.56 6.15
C ILE A 463 8.29 -26.85 5.96
N LYS A 464 9.41 -27.58 6.05
CA LYS A 464 10.76 -27.05 5.83
C LYS A 464 10.97 -26.61 4.38
N GLN A 465 10.53 -27.42 3.42
CA GLN A 465 10.60 -27.06 2.00
C GLN A 465 9.76 -25.83 1.68
N ARG A 466 8.55 -25.71 2.24
CA ARG A 466 7.68 -24.55 2.03
C ARG A 466 8.29 -23.27 2.63
N LYS A 467 8.78 -23.33 3.87
CA LYS A 467 9.50 -22.23 4.53
C LYS A 467 10.70 -21.77 3.70
N ARG A 468 11.57 -22.70 3.32
CA ARG A 468 12.76 -22.44 2.49
C ARG A 468 12.39 -21.80 1.15
N THR A 469 11.35 -22.31 0.48
CA THR A 469 10.89 -21.80 -0.81
C THR A 469 10.40 -20.36 -0.68
N LEU A 470 9.52 -20.09 0.29
CA LEU A 470 9.05 -18.72 0.55
C LEU A 470 10.23 -17.82 0.94
N GLY A 471 11.13 -18.29 1.80
CA GLY A 471 12.34 -17.57 2.20
C GLY A 471 13.23 -17.17 1.03
N PHE A 472 13.43 -18.07 0.06
CA PHE A 472 14.21 -17.79 -1.14
C PHE A 472 13.56 -16.69 -1.98
N LEU A 473 12.25 -16.80 -2.25
CA LEU A 473 11.50 -15.84 -3.05
C LEU A 473 11.43 -14.46 -2.38
N VAL A 474 11.17 -14.42 -1.07
CA VAL A 474 11.16 -13.18 -0.28
C VAL A 474 12.54 -12.57 -0.20
N SER A 475 13.59 -13.38 -0.06
CA SER A 475 14.97 -12.92 -0.11
C SER A 475 15.32 -12.29 -1.45
N MET A 476 14.91 -12.88 -2.57
CA MET A 476 15.05 -12.25 -3.88
C MET A 476 14.27 -10.94 -3.97
N SER A 477 13.03 -10.92 -3.49
CA SER A 477 12.20 -9.71 -3.47
C SER A 477 12.85 -8.56 -2.69
N TRP A 478 13.43 -8.86 -1.53
CA TRP A 478 13.90 -7.84 -0.60
C TRP A 478 15.38 -7.50 -0.76
N PHE A 479 16.24 -8.42 -1.19
CA PHE A 479 17.70 -8.27 -1.15
C PHE A 479 18.40 -8.37 -2.52
N SER A 480 17.67 -8.57 -3.63
CA SER A 480 18.31 -8.47 -4.95
C SER A 480 18.45 -7.03 -5.43
N GLN A 481 19.47 -6.76 -6.25
CA GLN A 481 19.61 -5.51 -6.99
C GLN A 481 18.82 -5.54 -8.29
N ASP A 482 18.69 -6.72 -8.92
CA ASP A 482 17.94 -6.91 -10.16
C ASP A 482 17.24 -8.29 -10.17
N ILE A 483 15.94 -8.28 -9.88
CA ILE A 483 15.08 -9.48 -9.85
C ILE A 483 15.00 -10.15 -11.22
N GLY A 484 14.94 -9.35 -12.30
CA GLY A 484 14.86 -9.86 -13.65
C GLY A 484 16.09 -10.70 -14.00
N ARG A 485 17.29 -10.25 -13.61
CA ARG A 485 18.53 -11.02 -13.81
C ARG A 485 18.60 -12.26 -12.95
N CYS A 486 18.16 -12.19 -11.68
CA CYS A 486 18.06 -13.39 -10.86
C CYS A 486 17.22 -14.47 -11.56
N ILE A 487 16.08 -14.06 -12.11
CA ILE A 487 15.17 -14.97 -12.81
C ILE A 487 15.79 -15.49 -14.11
N LYS A 488 16.48 -14.66 -14.89
CA LYS A 488 17.22 -15.11 -16.08
C LYS A 488 18.25 -16.20 -15.76
N ARG A 489 18.91 -16.15 -14.60
CA ARG A 489 19.85 -17.21 -14.17
C ARG A 489 19.15 -18.48 -13.72
N LEU A 490 18.00 -18.36 -13.06
CA LEU A 490 17.24 -19.51 -12.55
C LEU A 490 16.38 -20.19 -13.61
N TRP A 491 15.96 -19.47 -14.64
CA TRP A 491 14.97 -19.92 -15.61
C TRP A 491 15.40 -21.16 -16.41
N PRO A 492 16.59 -21.21 -17.03
CA PRO A 492 17.03 -22.40 -17.76
C PRO A 492 17.11 -23.64 -16.86
N ILE A 493 17.56 -23.44 -15.61
CA ILE A 493 17.64 -24.48 -14.60
C ILE A 493 16.23 -24.98 -14.28
N LEU A 494 15.28 -24.08 -14.02
CA LEU A 494 13.89 -24.45 -13.72
C LEU A 494 13.24 -25.20 -14.88
N MET A 495 13.54 -24.88 -16.13
CA MET A 495 12.92 -25.56 -17.27
C MET A 495 13.45 -26.98 -17.48
N THR A 496 14.74 -27.19 -17.22
CA THR A 496 15.44 -28.46 -17.51
C THR A 496 15.51 -29.42 -16.32
N LEU A 497 15.23 -28.95 -15.11
CA LEU A 497 15.39 -29.76 -13.89
C LEU A 497 14.52 -31.02 -13.91
N PRO A 498 15.05 -32.21 -13.55
CA PRO A 498 14.26 -33.43 -13.43
C PRO A 498 13.11 -33.33 -12.41
N PRO A 499 11.95 -34.00 -12.64
CA PRO A 499 10.78 -33.88 -11.76
C PRO A 499 11.01 -34.22 -10.28
N ASN A 500 11.87 -35.20 -9.99
CA ASN A 500 12.22 -35.62 -8.63
C ASN A 500 13.02 -34.56 -7.86
N GLN A 501 13.65 -33.62 -8.55
CA GLN A 501 14.44 -32.53 -7.94
C GLN A 501 13.65 -31.22 -7.80
N LEU A 502 12.46 -31.11 -8.40
CA LEU A 502 11.61 -29.92 -8.31
C LEU A 502 11.30 -29.47 -6.87
N PRO A 503 10.99 -30.36 -5.89
CA PRO A 503 10.80 -29.97 -4.49
C PRO A 503 12.01 -29.28 -3.86
N GLU A 504 13.20 -29.55 -4.40
CA GLU A 504 14.49 -29.04 -3.92
C GLU A 504 15.04 -27.91 -4.79
N PHE A 505 14.27 -27.35 -5.72
CA PHE A 505 14.73 -26.29 -6.64
C PHE A 505 15.29 -25.06 -5.91
N PHE A 506 14.58 -24.55 -4.90
CA PHE A 506 15.00 -23.39 -4.11
C PHE A 506 15.99 -23.82 -3.01
N ASN A 507 17.25 -24.03 -3.37
CA ASN A 507 18.30 -24.53 -2.49
C ASN A 507 19.56 -23.66 -2.50
N SER A 508 20.59 -24.06 -1.75
CA SER A 508 21.85 -23.32 -1.64
C SER A 508 22.59 -23.18 -2.98
N GLU A 509 22.65 -24.25 -3.78
CA GLU A 509 23.30 -24.22 -5.11
C GLU A 509 22.65 -23.15 -6.00
N ARG A 510 21.31 -23.06 -6.02
CA ARG A 510 20.58 -22.08 -6.85
C ARG A 510 20.73 -20.67 -6.30
N PHE A 511 20.85 -20.52 -4.98
CA PHE A 511 21.15 -19.23 -4.38
C PHE A 511 22.57 -18.76 -4.76
N GLN A 512 23.55 -19.65 -4.72
CA GLN A 512 24.93 -19.35 -5.12
C GLN A 512 25.03 -18.92 -6.59
N CYS A 513 24.19 -19.46 -7.49
CA CYS A 513 24.11 -18.96 -8.87
C CYS A 513 23.72 -17.47 -8.98
N LEU A 514 23.07 -16.90 -7.97
CA LEU A 514 22.64 -15.50 -7.97
C LEU A 514 23.73 -14.52 -7.51
N LEU A 515 24.74 -15.00 -6.78
CA LEU A 515 25.75 -14.18 -6.11
C LEU A 515 26.82 -13.59 -7.05
N PRO A 516 27.32 -14.28 -8.09
CA PRO A 516 28.34 -13.72 -8.98
C PRO A 516 27.88 -12.41 -9.59
N ALA A 517 28.74 -11.38 -9.56
CA ALA A 517 28.44 -10.11 -10.19
C ALA A 517 28.31 -10.26 -11.72
N ASP A 518 27.50 -9.39 -12.30
CA ASP A 518 27.39 -9.22 -13.75
C ASP A 518 28.46 -8.24 -14.22
N GLU A 519 29.21 -8.61 -15.27
CA GLU A 519 30.32 -7.80 -15.79
C GLU A 519 29.91 -6.38 -16.17
N LYS A 520 28.66 -6.19 -16.63
CA LYS A 520 28.19 -4.87 -17.10
C LYS A 520 27.47 -4.07 -16.02
N SER A 521 26.99 -4.72 -14.96
CA SER A 521 25.96 -4.12 -14.09
C SER A 521 26.16 -4.36 -12.59
N GLY A 522 27.22 -5.04 -12.20
CA GLY A 522 27.58 -5.25 -10.80
C GLY A 522 26.76 -6.36 -10.13
N LEU A 523 26.56 -6.22 -8.82
CA LEU A 523 25.89 -7.22 -7.98
C LEU A 523 24.45 -7.46 -8.43
N ILE A 524 24.03 -8.73 -8.53
CA ILE A 524 22.64 -9.11 -8.86
C ILE A 524 21.84 -9.44 -7.61
N MET A 525 22.42 -10.27 -6.72
CA MET A 525 21.85 -10.64 -5.44
C MET A 525 22.82 -10.28 -4.32
N LEU A 526 22.31 -9.68 -3.24
CA LEU A 526 23.14 -9.43 -2.07
C LEU A 526 23.34 -10.72 -1.27
N PRO A 527 24.55 -10.97 -0.75
CA PRO A 527 24.76 -12.04 0.21
C PRO A 527 23.99 -11.75 1.50
N LEU A 528 23.33 -12.76 2.05
CA LEU A 528 22.55 -12.62 3.28
C LEU A 528 23.43 -12.97 4.48
N VAL A 529 23.66 -12.00 5.36
CA VAL A 529 24.48 -12.19 6.55
C VAL A 529 23.73 -13.04 7.57
N THR A 530 24.41 -13.96 8.24
CA THR A 530 23.76 -14.75 9.30
C THR A 530 23.45 -13.86 10.52
N PRO A 531 22.36 -14.11 11.25
CA PRO A 531 22.05 -13.36 12.47
C PRO A 531 23.19 -13.36 13.50
N ASP A 532 23.90 -14.48 13.66
CA ASP A 532 25.04 -14.60 14.57
C ASP A 532 26.19 -13.67 14.17
N ASN A 533 26.48 -13.58 12.86
CA ASN A 533 27.52 -12.67 12.37
C ASN A 533 27.08 -11.21 12.55
N LEU A 534 25.83 -10.87 12.23
CA LEU A 534 25.32 -9.51 12.43
C LEU A 534 25.37 -9.09 13.90
N LYS A 535 24.96 -9.98 14.82
CA LYS A 535 25.00 -9.75 16.27
C LYS A 535 26.44 -9.54 16.76
N LYS A 536 27.36 -10.43 16.40
CA LYS A 536 28.79 -10.31 16.76
C LYS A 536 29.42 -9.03 16.21
N LEU A 537 29.01 -8.56 15.03
CA LEU A 537 29.51 -7.31 14.47
C LEU A 537 29.11 -6.15 15.36
N ILE A 538 27.81 -6.04 15.65
CA ILE A 538 27.26 -4.95 16.47
C ILE A 538 27.85 -5.00 17.88
N GLU A 539 28.05 -6.19 18.45
CA GLU A 539 28.74 -6.37 19.73
C GLU A 539 30.18 -5.83 19.68
N ASN A 540 30.95 -6.24 18.68
CA ASN A 540 32.35 -5.88 18.53
C ASN A 540 32.58 -4.42 18.14
N ARG A 541 31.62 -3.79 17.46
CA ARG A 541 31.78 -2.45 16.86
C ARG A 541 30.97 -1.36 17.50
N ILE A 542 29.94 -1.70 18.27
CA ILE A 542 29.01 -0.72 18.84
C ILE A 542 28.93 -0.93 20.34
N THR A 543 28.49 -2.11 20.82
CA THR A 543 28.16 -2.25 22.24
C THR A 543 29.41 -2.47 23.13
N SER A 544 30.09 -3.60 22.97
CA SER A 544 31.27 -3.95 23.78
C SER A 544 32.54 -3.24 23.29
N GLY A 545 32.71 -3.13 21.97
CA GLY A 545 33.90 -2.53 21.36
C GLY A 545 35.11 -3.48 21.29
N SER A 546 35.87 -3.39 20.20
CA SER A 546 37.06 -4.22 19.93
C SER A 546 37.82 -3.69 18.71
N ASN A 547 39.07 -4.12 18.51
CA ASN A 547 39.86 -3.87 17.30
C ASN A 547 39.95 -2.38 16.91
N GLY A 548 40.20 -1.50 17.88
CA GLY A 548 40.33 -0.06 17.65
C GLY A 548 39.01 0.73 17.61
N TYR A 549 37.87 0.07 17.85
CA TYR A 549 36.56 0.73 17.95
C TYR A 549 36.06 0.66 19.40
N PRO A 550 36.22 1.73 20.19
CA PRO A 550 35.68 1.76 21.55
C PRO A 550 34.16 1.59 21.53
N GLY A 551 33.63 0.75 22.42
CA GLY A 551 32.19 0.51 22.54
C GLY A 551 31.47 1.65 23.25
N ILE A 552 30.14 1.64 23.22
CA ILE A 552 29.29 2.63 23.90
C ILE A 552 29.49 2.66 25.42
N ASN A 553 30.01 1.59 26.05
CA ASN A 553 30.28 1.63 27.49
C ASN A 553 31.39 2.65 27.84
N ASN A 554 32.26 3.02 26.89
CA ASN A 554 33.28 4.05 27.07
C ASN A 554 32.70 5.44 26.70
N ILE A 555 32.65 6.36 27.68
CA ILE A 555 32.14 7.73 27.48
C ILE A 555 32.94 8.53 26.45
N ASN A 556 34.24 8.25 26.30
CA ASN A 556 35.12 8.88 25.32
C ASN A 556 35.11 8.18 23.95
N SER A 557 34.16 7.26 23.73
CA SER A 557 34.00 6.60 22.44
C SER A 557 33.59 7.59 21.35
N ASP A 558 34.14 7.43 20.15
CA ASP A 558 33.71 8.17 18.96
C ASP A 558 32.24 7.88 18.57
N CYS A 559 31.60 6.86 19.18
CA CYS A 559 30.14 6.69 19.17
C CYS A 559 29.39 7.95 19.64
N PHE A 560 29.96 8.67 20.61
CA PHE A 560 29.33 9.85 21.21
C PHE A 560 29.80 11.17 20.60
N SER A 561 30.57 11.10 19.51
CA SER A 561 30.96 12.30 18.76
C SER A 561 29.74 12.95 18.09
N SER A 562 29.70 14.29 18.11
CA SER A 562 28.70 15.10 17.42
C SER A 562 28.98 15.27 15.91
N CYS A 563 30.05 14.66 15.39
CA CYS A 563 30.42 14.67 13.97
C CYS A 563 29.37 13.98 13.06
N LYS A 564 29.53 14.16 11.74
CA LYS A 564 28.58 13.77 10.68
C LYS A 564 28.00 12.36 10.87
N THR A 565 26.67 12.31 10.92
CA THR A 565 25.87 11.13 11.33
C THR A 565 26.13 9.89 10.47
N TRP A 566 26.05 10.03 9.14
CA TRP A 566 26.20 8.91 8.20
C TRP A 566 27.65 8.42 8.05
N GLU A 567 28.63 9.31 8.19
CA GLU A 567 30.05 8.93 8.13
C GLU A 567 30.42 8.02 9.31
N ASN A 568 29.94 8.31 10.53
CA ASN A 568 30.17 7.48 11.70
C ASN A 568 29.51 6.09 11.57
N TYR A 569 28.29 6.03 11.01
CA TYR A 569 27.60 4.77 10.68
C TYR A 569 28.43 3.91 9.72
N THR A 570 28.81 4.51 8.58
CA THR A 570 29.58 3.81 7.54
C THR A 570 30.99 3.42 7.99
N GLN A 571 31.62 4.13 8.93
CA GLN A 571 32.95 3.79 9.44
C GLN A 571 32.96 2.59 10.40
N ARG A 572 31.86 2.35 11.14
CA ARG A 572 31.80 1.30 12.17
C ARG A 572 31.21 -0.01 11.67
N LEU A 573 30.13 0.06 10.87
CA LEU A 573 29.37 -1.11 10.45
C LEU A 573 29.69 -1.56 9.02
N SER A 574 30.16 -0.63 8.18
CA SER A 574 30.70 -0.93 6.86
C SER A 574 32.22 -0.73 6.86
N PRO A 575 33.00 -1.46 6.03
CA PRO A 575 34.39 -1.09 5.83
C PRO A 575 34.42 0.19 5.00
N TYR A 576 34.70 1.35 5.62
CA TYR A 576 34.74 2.64 4.92
C TYR A 576 36.01 2.81 4.09
N GLU A 577 37.16 2.40 4.63
CA GLU A 577 38.46 2.44 3.96
C GLU A 577 38.47 1.54 2.71
N PRO A 578 38.92 2.04 1.55
CA PRO A 578 39.06 1.24 0.34
C PRO A 578 40.05 0.08 0.52
N GLY A 579 39.81 -1.02 -0.21
CA GLY A 579 40.75 -2.15 -0.27
C GLY A 579 40.80 -3.03 0.99
N ILE A 580 41.94 -3.71 1.17
CA ILE A 580 42.13 -4.76 2.19
C ILE A 580 42.11 -4.19 3.62
N ASP A 581 42.49 -2.92 3.83
CA ASP A 581 42.62 -2.33 5.17
C ASP A 581 41.28 -2.21 5.92
N GLY A 582 40.23 -1.74 5.23
CA GLY A 582 38.87 -1.75 5.79
C GLY A 582 38.39 -3.18 6.05
N PHE A 583 38.65 -4.09 5.11
CA PHE A 583 38.28 -5.50 5.23
C PHE A 583 38.96 -6.19 6.41
N ASN A 584 40.26 -5.91 6.65
CA ASN A 584 41.08 -6.47 7.72
C ASN A 584 40.59 -6.13 9.12
N LYS A 585 39.87 -5.01 9.25
CA LYS A 585 39.29 -4.62 10.53
C LYS A 585 38.11 -5.54 10.91
N LEU A 586 37.45 -6.23 9.98
CA LEU A 586 36.33 -7.12 10.29
C LEU A 586 36.81 -8.32 11.16
N PRO A 587 35.94 -8.86 12.03
CA PRO A 587 36.24 -10.09 12.75
C PRO A 587 36.68 -11.22 11.80
N ILE A 588 37.66 -12.05 12.22
CA ILE A 588 38.29 -13.09 11.38
C ILE A 588 37.23 -13.96 10.66
N HIS A 589 36.27 -14.50 11.41
CA HIS A 589 35.20 -15.34 10.86
C HIS A 589 34.33 -14.63 9.80
N MET A 590 34.16 -13.31 9.85
CA MET A 590 33.44 -12.56 8.82
C MET A 590 34.29 -12.32 7.59
N ARG A 591 35.60 -12.10 7.77
CA ARG A 591 36.54 -12.04 6.64
C ARG A 591 36.55 -13.37 5.89
N GLU A 592 36.63 -14.48 6.61
CA GLU A 592 36.56 -15.82 6.04
C GLU A 592 35.23 -16.06 5.30
N TRP A 593 34.10 -15.69 5.91
CA TRP A 593 32.79 -15.79 5.28
C TRP A 593 32.67 -14.95 3.99
N LEU A 594 33.11 -13.68 4.03
CA LEU A 594 33.08 -12.79 2.86
C LEU A 594 34.02 -13.28 1.75
N SER A 595 35.22 -13.74 2.11
CA SER A 595 36.20 -14.30 1.16
C SER A 595 35.70 -15.59 0.51
N GLY A 596 34.87 -16.37 1.21
CA GLY A 596 34.23 -17.57 0.66
C GLY A 596 33.08 -17.31 -0.32
N LEU A 597 32.61 -16.06 -0.45
CA LEU A 597 31.49 -15.76 -1.35
C LEU A 597 31.92 -15.81 -2.84
N PRO A 598 31.15 -16.46 -3.72
CA PRO A 598 31.40 -16.44 -5.16
C PRO A 598 30.84 -15.15 -5.79
N LEU A 599 31.40 -13.99 -5.43
CA LEU A 599 30.99 -12.69 -6.01
C LEU A 599 31.71 -12.35 -7.31
N ASP A 600 32.88 -12.95 -7.54
CA ASP A 600 33.73 -12.60 -8.68
C ASP A 600 33.06 -12.94 -10.02
N PRO A 601 33.25 -12.13 -11.08
CA PRO A 601 32.68 -12.39 -12.40
C PRO A 601 33.16 -13.73 -12.98
N THR A 602 32.30 -14.45 -13.70
CA THR A 602 32.66 -15.72 -14.34
C THR A 602 33.65 -15.51 -15.49
N GLU A 603 34.83 -16.13 -15.45
CA GLU A 603 35.88 -16.05 -16.48
C GLU A 603 35.42 -16.58 -17.85
N ARG A 604 34.89 -15.75 -18.77
CA ARG A 604 34.88 -16.04 -20.22
C ARG A 604 34.98 -14.80 -21.13
N GLU A 605 36.09 -14.78 -21.86
CA GLU A 605 36.44 -14.09 -23.12
C GLU A 605 36.40 -12.55 -23.17
N VAL A 606 37.62 -12.01 -23.08
CA VAL A 606 37.98 -10.60 -23.17
C VAL A 606 38.30 -10.24 -24.63
N GLU A 607 37.53 -9.34 -25.22
CA GLU A 607 38.04 -8.42 -26.25
C GLU A 607 37.94 -6.99 -25.75
N ILE A 608 39.09 -6.32 -25.72
CA ILE A 608 39.36 -5.05 -25.05
C ILE A 608 38.90 -3.89 -25.92
N GLY A 609 38.12 -2.98 -25.34
CA GLY A 609 37.75 -1.70 -25.95
C GLY A 609 37.33 -0.65 -24.92
N ASN A 610 38.31 -0.09 -24.23
CA ASN A 610 38.34 1.19 -23.50
C ASN A 610 37.19 1.61 -22.54
N SER A 611 37.62 1.70 -21.28
CA SER A 611 37.30 2.69 -20.22
C SER A 611 36.34 2.27 -19.09
N GLU A 612 36.92 2.40 -17.88
CA GLU A 612 36.32 2.52 -16.54
C GLU A 612 36.19 1.26 -15.64
N ILE A 613 37.27 1.06 -14.85
CA ILE A 613 37.35 0.57 -13.46
C ILE A 613 36.83 -0.85 -13.16
N ARG A 614 37.74 -1.84 -13.22
CA ARG A 614 37.61 -3.11 -12.49
C ARG A 614 37.76 -2.85 -10.98
N ALA A 615 36.73 -3.15 -10.19
CA ALA A 615 36.84 -3.24 -8.74
C ALA A 615 37.66 -4.49 -8.36
N ASP A 616 38.62 -4.35 -7.46
CA ASP A 616 39.26 -5.47 -6.76
C ASP A 616 38.18 -6.36 -6.12
N ALA A 617 38.35 -7.69 -6.10
CA ALA A 617 37.43 -8.64 -5.46
C ALA A 617 37.12 -8.25 -4.00
N ALA A 618 38.09 -7.67 -3.28
CA ALA A 618 37.90 -7.14 -1.94
C ALA A 618 36.91 -5.95 -1.91
N GLU A 619 36.97 -5.08 -2.91
CA GLU A 619 36.12 -3.90 -3.05
C GLU A 619 34.67 -4.29 -3.39
N LEU A 620 34.48 -5.30 -4.23
CA LEU A 620 33.16 -5.84 -4.54
C LEU A 620 32.49 -6.46 -3.29
N ARG A 621 33.25 -7.23 -2.49
CA ARG A 621 32.76 -7.81 -1.21
C ARG A 621 32.39 -6.71 -0.21
N ARG A 622 33.23 -5.68 -0.09
CA ARG A 622 32.97 -4.50 0.74
C ARG A 622 31.69 -3.78 0.32
N HIS A 623 31.51 -3.57 -0.98
CA HIS A 623 30.33 -2.94 -1.53
C HIS A 623 29.05 -3.76 -1.29
N ALA A 624 29.11 -5.08 -1.50
CA ALA A 624 27.99 -5.98 -1.23
C ALA A 624 27.55 -5.95 0.24
N TRP A 625 28.53 -5.96 1.15
CA TRP A 625 28.28 -5.84 2.58
C TRP A 625 27.60 -4.52 2.96
N ARG A 626 28.12 -3.40 2.45
CA ARG A 626 27.55 -2.08 2.69
C ARG A 626 26.10 -2.01 2.22
N LEU A 627 25.83 -2.44 0.99
CA LEU A 627 24.47 -2.43 0.43
C LEU A 627 23.51 -3.31 1.24
N PHE A 628 23.96 -4.45 1.76
CA PHE A 628 23.15 -5.29 2.65
C PHE A 628 22.74 -4.54 3.91
N LEU A 629 23.70 -3.91 4.61
CA LEU A 629 23.41 -3.16 5.84
C LEU A 629 22.56 -1.92 5.58
N ASP A 630 22.91 -1.10 4.58
CA ASP A 630 22.17 0.10 4.20
C ASP A 630 20.69 -0.24 3.91
N ARG A 631 20.48 -1.38 3.22
CA ARG A 631 19.13 -1.85 2.90
C ARG A 631 18.40 -2.36 4.14
N LEU A 632 19.03 -3.20 4.96
CA LEU A 632 18.43 -3.74 6.18
C LEU A 632 18.05 -2.62 7.15
N TRP A 633 18.86 -1.56 7.23
CA TRP A 633 18.71 -0.45 8.19
C TRP A 633 17.32 0.18 8.20
N TYR A 634 16.74 0.38 7.01
CA TYR A 634 15.47 1.05 6.79
C TYR A 634 14.36 0.11 6.29
N MET A 635 14.58 -1.21 6.32
CA MET A 635 13.65 -2.18 5.75
C MET A 635 12.43 -2.43 6.65
N LYS A 636 11.49 -1.49 6.64
CA LYS A 636 10.20 -1.55 7.36
C LYS A 636 9.43 -2.88 7.16
N LYS A 637 9.60 -3.54 6.01
CA LYS A 637 9.01 -4.86 5.69
C LYS A 637 9.39 -5.95 6.71
N ILE A 638 10.58 -5.88 7.32
CA ILE A 638 11.00 -6.81 8.37
C ILE A 638 10.23 -6.56 9.67
N VAL A 639 9.90 -5.30 9.98
CA VAL A 639 9.06 -4.93 11.13
C VAL A 639 7.64 -5.45 10.91
N ASP A 640 7.06 -5.20 9.73
CA ASP A 640 5.74 -5.70 9.35
C ASP A 640 5.68 -7.23 9.40
N TYR A 641 6.74 -7.91 8.95
CA TYR A 641 6.83 -9.37 9.02
C TYR A 641 6.90 -9.85 10.48
N ALA A 642 7.71 -9.23 11.33
CA ALA A 642 7.82 -9.63 12.73
C ALA A 642 6.51 -9.41 13.51
N GLN A 643 5.72 -8.39 13.16
CA GLN A 643 4.45 -8.03 13.81
C GLN A 643 3.20 -8.49 13.03
N ARG A 644 3.36 -9.32 11.99
CA ARG A 644 2.30 -9.69 11.04
C ARG A 644 1.02 -10.26 11.66
N ASP A 645 1.13 -11.03 12.74
CA ASP A 645 -0.03 -11.61 13.43
C ASP A 645 -0.94 -10.53 14.01
N TYR A 646 -0.34 -9.44 14.52
CA TYR A 646 -1.07 -8.31 15.05
C TYR A 646 -1.70 -7.48 13.93
N LEU A 647 -0.98 -7.22 12.83
CA LEU A 647 -1.52 -6.48 11.70
C LEU A 647 -2.80 -7.11 11.14
N VAL A 648 -2.81 -8.44 11.00
CA VAL A 648 -3.98 -9.19 10.53
C VAL A 648 -5.13 -9.15 11.54
N ARG A 649 -4.84 -9.18 12.85
CA ARG A 649 -5.87 -9.06 13.91
C ARG A 649 -6.45 -7.66 14.02
N TRP A 650 -5.63 -6.64 13.83
CA TRP A 650 -6.04 -5.25 13.92
C TRP A 650 -6.88 -4.86 12.72
N PHE A 651 -6.51 -5.32 11.52
CA PHE A 651 -7.11 -4.91 10.25
C PHE A 651 -7.49 -6.10 9.35
N PRO A 652 -8.45 -6.95 9.77
CA PRO A 652 -8.83 -8.16 9.04
C PRO A 652 -9.46 -7.90 7.66
N ASP A 653 -10.11 -6.73 7.48
CA ASP A 653 -10.80 -6.34 6.25
C ASP A 653 -9.95 -5.40 5.36
N PHE A 654 -8.67 -5.21 5.68
CA PHE A 654 -7.81 -4.36 4.87
C PHE A 654 -7.43 -5.05 3.55
N ASP A 655 -7.86 -4.45 2.42
CA ASP A 655 -7.52 -4.89 1.08
C ASP A 655 -6.37 -4.05 0.50
N PRO A 656 -5.14 -4.62 0.42
CA PRO A 656 -3.97 -3.91 -0.10
C PRO A 656 -3.97 -3.77 -1.63
N THR A 657 -4.90 -4.39 -2.35
CA THR A 657 -4.91 -4.37 -3.83
C THR A 657 -5.67 -3.16 -4.41
N GLN A 658 -6.42 -2.44 -3.58
CA GLN A 658 -7.16 -1.26 -4.00
C GLN A 658 -6.20 -0.09 -4.33
N PRO A 659 -6.48 0.69 -5.39
CA PRO A 659 -5.65 1.82 -5.78
C PRO A 659 -5.40 2.79 -4.62
N GLY A 660 -4.12 3.10 -4.38
CA GLY A 660 -3.70 4.04 -3.35
C GLY A 660 -3.65 3.48 -1.92
N GLN A 661 -4.26 2.32 -1.60
CA GLN A 661 -4.31 1.81 -0.22
C GLN A 661 -2.93 1.46 0.37
N MET A 662 -1.98 1.09 -0.49
CA MET A 662 -0.59 0.79 -0.11
C MET A 662 0.31 2.03 -0.05
N GLU A 663 -0.21 3.23 -0.35
CA GLU A 663 0.53 4.47 -0.07
C GLU A 663 0.61 4.69 1.45
N ASP A 664 1.73 5.23 1.95
CA ASP A 664 1.91 5.58 3.38
C ASP A 664 0.76 6.45 3.91
N ILE A 665 0.07 7.15 3.00
CA ILE A 665 -1.07 7.99 3.33
C ILE A 665 -2.42 7.27 3.47
N ASN A 666 -2.57 5.99 3.10
CA ASN A 666 -3.90 5.35 3.09
C ASN A 666 -4.01 4.05 3.91
N ARG A 667 -2.88 3.46 4.35
CA ARG A 667 -2.90 2.30 5.26
C ARG A 667 -3.38 2.65 6.68
N PRO A 668 -4.03 1.71 7.40
CA PRO A 668 -4.62 1.96 8.71
C PRO A 668 -3.64 1.86 9.90
N TRP A 669 -2.34 1.65 9.65
CA TRP A 669 -1.26 1.70 10.63
C TRP A 669 -0.14 2.64 10.18
N ASP A 670 0.76 2.98 11.09
CA ASP A 670 2.00 3.68 10.77
C ASP A 670 3.18 3.15 11.60
N TYR A 671 4.38 3.65 11.34
CA TYR A 671 5.57 3.27 12.11
C TYR A 671 5.77 4.25 13.26
N ASP A 672 5.59 3.74 14.48
CA ASP A 672 5.87 4.48 15.71
C ASP A 672 7.32 4.28 16.14
N HIS A 673 7.94 5.33 16.67
CA HIS A 673 9.24 5.21 17.34
C HIS A 673 9.02 4.81 18.80
N ILE A 674 9.56 3.67 19.22
CA ILE A 674 9.45 3.20 20.62
C ILE A 674 10.06 4.23 21.56
N HIS A 675 11.29 4.66 21.28
CA HIS A 675 11.85 5.87 21.85
C HIS A 675 11.47 7.07 20.97
N ALA A 676 10.71 8.01 21.53
CA ALA A 676 10.07 9.08 20.79
C ALA A 676 11.04 9.98 20.00
N ALA A 677 10.63 10.32 18.77
CA ALA A 677 11.36 11.28 17.92
C ALA A 677 11.47 12.68 18.55
N TYR A 678 10.61 13.02 19.51
CA TYR A 678 10.65 14.26 20.30
C TYR A 678 12.04 14.55 20.93
N PHE A 679 12.76 13.49 21.32
CA PHE A 679 14.08 13.59 21.94
C PHE A 679 15.23 13.79 20.95
N ILE A 680 14.98 13.71 19.63
CA ILE A 680 16.01 13.84 18.58
C ILE A 680 15.68 14.94 17.57
N ALA A 681 14.43 15.04 17.14
CA ALA A 681 13.98 15.97 16.11
C ALA A 681 14.15 17.43 16.57
N GLY A 682 14.82 18.24 15.74
CA GLY A 682 15.07 19.67 16.05
C GLY A 682 16.03 19.92 17.22
N ARG A 683 16.65 18.88 17.78
CA ARG A 683 17.62 19.00 18.87
C ARG A 683 19.04 19.17 18.34
N HIS A 684 19.92 19.85 19.07
CA HIS A 684 21.32 20.07 18.70
C HIS A 684 22.27 19.26 19.58
N ASN A 685 23.49 19.02 19.09
CA ASN A 685 24.59 18.33 19.82
C ASN A 685 24.33 16.88 20.24
N ILE A 686 23.22 16.27 19.82
CA ILE A 686 23.03 14.82 19.98
C ILE A 686 24.07 14.08 19.12
N PRO A 687 24.79 13.10 19.70
CA PRO A 687 25.77 12.29 19.00
C PRO A 687 25.26 11.69 17.68
N GLY A 688 26.12 11.71 16.66
CA GLY A 688 25.72 11.33 15.31
C GLY A 688 25.22 9.88 15.21
N LEU A 689 25.92 8.96 15.89
CA LEU A 689 25.58 7.54 15.89
C LEU A 689 24.22 7.25 16.57
N ILE A 690 23.86 8.00 17.63
CA ILE A 690 22.56 7.89 18.29
C ILE A 690 21.44 8.24 17.29
N ARG A 691 21.62 9.30 16.50
CA ARG A 691 20.63 9.71 15.49
C ARG A 691 20.42 8.61 14.44
N GLU A 692 21.50 8.01 13.95
CA GLU A 692 21.43 6.96 12.91
C GLU A 692 20.74 5.70 13.43
N TRP A 693 21.10 5.22 14.62
CA TRP A 693 20.44 4.05 15.21
C TRP A 693 18.97 4.33 15.54
N HIS A 694 18.65 5.54 16.01
CA HIS A 694 17.28 5.92 16.31
C HIS A 694 16.35 5.87 15.09
N GLN A 695 16.88 6.09 13.87
CA GLN A 695 16.12 6.00 12.63
C GLN A 695 16.05 4.58 12.05
N SER A 696 16.84 3.64 12.60
CA SER A 696 16.82 2.24 12.16
C SER A 696 15.50 1.54 12.51
N ILE A 697 15.22 0.43 11.83
CA ILE A 697 14.08 -0.44 12.16
C ILE A 697 14.07 -0.95 13.62
N GLY A 698 15.22 -0.91 14.31
CA GLY A 698 15.32 -1.32 15.71
C GLY A 698 14.46 -0.47 16.64
N ASN A 699 14.26 0.81 16.32
CA ASN A 699 13.41 1.74 17.09
C ASN A 699 11.97 1.82 16.55
N LEU A 700 11.66 1.19 15.42
CA LEU A 700 10.35 1.29 14.78
C LEU A 700 9.47 0.10 15.10
N ARG A 701 8.23 0.36 15.52
CA ARG A 701 7.16 -0.64 15.57
C ARG A 701 6.04 -0.26 14.62
N CYS A 702 5.50 -1.24 13.94
CA CYS A 702 4.26 -1.12 13.20
C CYS A 702 3.10 -1.03 14.20
N TRP A 703 2.29 0.02 14.13
CA TRP A 703 1.34 0.35 15.20
C TRP A 703 0.06 0.98 14.66
N PRO A 704 -1.12 0.68 15.25
CA PRO A 704 -2.38 1.26 14.79
C PRO A 704 -2.31 2.78 14.72
N LEU A 705 -2.84 3.31 13.63
CA LEU A 705 -2.60 4.70 13.27
C LEU A 705 -3.09 5.66 14.34
N ASP A 706 -4.20 5.38 15.01
CA ASP A 706 -4.76 6.15 16.14
C ASP A 706 -4.00 5.99 17.46
N LEU A 707 -3.42 4.82 17.74
CA LEU A 707 -2.59 4.59 18.94
C LEU A 707 -1.19 5.22 18.83
N ASN A 708 -0.51 5.10 17.68
CA ASN A 708 0.88 5.64 17.47
C ASN A 708 0.92 7.12 17.79
N ARG A 709 -0.11 7.72 17.25
CA ARG A 709 -0.60 9.04 17.45
C ARG A 709 -0.62 9.42 18.95
N ALA A 710 -1.23 8.69 19.87
CA ALA A 710 -1.22 9.04 21.32
C ALA A 710 0.19 9.18 21.92
N ASP A 711 1.17 8.49 21.36
CA ASP A 711 2.44 8.18 22.00
C ASP A 711 3.59 9.16 21.63
N GLN A 712 3.31 10.35 21.07
CA GLN A 712 4.35 11.15 20.37
C GLN A 712 5.53 11.61 21.22
N HIS A 713 5.27 12.05 22.46
CA HIS A 713 6.29 12.50 23.41
C HIS A 713 6.51 11.49 24.53
N CYS A 714 5.68 10.44 24.56
CA CYS A 714 5.72 9.38 25.54
C CYS A 714 7.06 8.65 25.48
N THR A 715 7.64 8.44 26.66
CA THR A 715 8.83 7.63 26.82
C THR A 715 8.50 6.15 26.58
N PRO A 716 9.51 5.28 26.39
CA PRO A 716 9.24 3.85 26.35
C PRO A 716 8.50 3.33 27.59
N ILE A 717 8.74 3.91 28.78
CA ILE A 717 7.99 3.56 30.01
C ILE A 717 6.52 3.95 29.87
N ASP A 718 6.22 5.16 29.40
CA ASP A 718 4.83 5.59 29.22
C ASP A 718 4.08 4.70 28.21
N LYS A 719 4.79 4.25 27.15
CA LYS A 719 4.21 3.42 26.08
C LYS A 719 4.03 1.95 26.43
N LEU A 720 4.88 1.41 27.32
CA LEU A 720 5.10 -0.03 27.47
C LEU A 720 5.35 -0.49 28.92
N GLY A 721 5.32 0.43 29.87
CA GLY A 721 5.58 0.22 31.29
C GLY A 721 4.49 -0.56 32.00
N ASP A 722 4.85 -1.23 33.09
CA ASP A 722 3.92 -2.09 33.83
C ASP A 722 2.78 -1.30 34.49
N ASP A 723 3.01 -0.01 34.78
CA ASP A 723 2.02 0.91 35.35
C ASP A 723 1.12 1.58 34.30
N ILE A 724 1.22 1.19 33.02
CA ILE A 724 0.41 1.81 31.96
C ILE A 724 -1.08 1.55 32.19
N GLU A 725 -1.87 2.62 32.17
CA GLU A 725 -3.32 2.52 32.19
C GLU A 725 -3.81 2.04 30.82
N ILE A 726 -4.45 0.88 30.78
CA ILE A 726 -5.02 0.35 29.53
C ILE A 726 -6.34 1.08 29.27
N GLU A 727 -6.22 2.24 28.62
CA GLU A 727 -7.38 3.02 28.21
C GLU A 727 -8.26 2.28 27.19
N GLU A 728 -9.50 2.74 27.03
CA GLU A 728 -10.51 2.15 26.14
C GLU A 728 -10.00 1.93 24.71
N ASN A 729 -9.17 2.84 24.19
CA ASN A 729 -8.58 2.70 22.86
C ASN A 729 -7.64 1.48 22.75
N LEU A 730 -6.83 1.20 23.76
CA LEU A 730 -5.93 0.03 23.77
C LEU A 730 -6.74 -1.28 23.87
N HIS A 731 -7.81 -1.29 24.67
CA HIS A 731 -8.73 -2.41 24.74
C HIS A 731 -9.38 -2.75 23.40
N ASN A 732 -9.72 -1.75 22.58
CA ASN A 732 -10.31 -1.96 21.24
C ASN A 732 -9.35 -2.72 20.28
N TYR A 733 -8.05 -2.68 20.54
CA TYR A 733 -7.03 -3.43 19.81
C TYR A 733 -6.63 -4.76 20.47
N GLY A 734 -7.33 -5.14 21.55
CA GLY A 734 -7.15 -6.42 22.25
C GLY A 734 -6.04 -6.42 23.28
N PHE A 735 -5.54 -5.26 23.71
CA PHE A 735 -4.55 -5.17 24.77
C PHE A 735 -5.19 -5.28 26.16
N GLN A 736 -4.53 -6.00 27.07
CA GLN A 736 -5.00 -6.20 28.45
C GLN A 736 -3.97 -5.79 29.50
N ASN A 737 -2.69 -5.69 29.13
CA ASN A 737 -1.58 -5.35 30.02
C ASN A 737 -0.34 -4.94 29.21
N ALA A 738 0.66 -4.41 29.93
CA ALA A 738 1.94 -3.98 29.36
C ALA A 738 2.70 -5.09 28.62
N ALA A 739 2.66 -6.33 29.13
CA ALA A 739 3.30 -7.47 28.47
C ALA A 739 2.72 -7.75 27.07
N ASN A 740 1.42 -7.54 26.86
CA ASN A 740 0.81 -7.63 25.53
C ASN A 740 1.31 -6.53 24.59
N LEU A 741 1.50 -5.30 25.09
CA LEU A 741 2.03 -4.19 24.30
C LEU A 741 3.49 -4.42 23.89
N ARG A 742 4.32 -4.91 24.82
CA ARG A 742 5.73 -5.26 24.55
C ARG A 742 5.83 -6.41 23.54
N THR A 743 5.06 -7.46 23.73
CA THR A 743 4.96 -8.58 22.77
C THR A 743 4.53 -8.08 21.38
N ALA A 744 3.50 -7.23 21.32
CA ALA A 744 3.03 -6.65 20.06
C ALA A 744 4.07 -5.75 19.41
N SER A 745 4.90 -5.08 20.20
CA SER A 745 6.00 -4.21 19.74
C SER A 745 7.29 -4.99 19.41
N PHE A 746 7.26 -6.33 19.51
CA PHE A 746 8.43 -7.20 19.32
C PHE A 746 9.57 -6.90 20.31
N ILE A 747 9.20 -6.64 21.57
CA ILE A 747 10.13 -6.42 22.70
C ILE A 747 10.05 -7.65 23.60
N ASP A 748 11.21 -8.19 23.95
CA ASP A 748 11.30 -9.30 24.90
C ASP A 748 11.48 -8.74 26.32
N ASP A 749 10.67 -9.26 27.26
CA ASP A 749 10.65 -8.79 28.64
C ASP A 749 11.93 -9.14 29.41
N SER A 750 12.58 -10.25 29.06
CA SER A 750 13.81 -10.68 29.73
C SER A 750 15.07 -9.99 29.22
N ASP A 751 15.20 -9.81 27.89
CA ASP A 751 16.46 -9.39 27.28
C ASP A 751 16.49 -7.90 26.88
N ASP A 752 15.35 -7.32 26.45
CA ASP A 752 15.32 -5.96 25.87
C ASP A 752 14.66 -4.92 26.75
N TRP A 753 13.58 -5.31 27.45
CA TRP A 753 12.73 -4.35 28.14
C TRP A 753 13.50 -3.51 29.16
N GLN A 754 14.41 -4.13 29.91
CA GLN A 754 15.30 -3.42 30.83
C GLN A 754 16.06 -2.27 30.16
N HIS A 755 16.49 -2.41 28.90
CA HIS A 755 17.23 -1.36 28.20
C HIS A 755 16.32 -0.23 27.73
N TRP A 756 15.09 -0.55 27.34
CA TRP A 756 14.07 0.46 27.01
C TRP A 756 13.66 1.27 28.25
N GLN A 757 13.47 0.61 29.41
CA GLN A 757 13.16 1.28 30.67
C GLN A 757 14.21 2.32 31.04
N HIS A 758 15.49 1.96 30.96
CA HIS A 758 16.58 2.86 31.34
C HIS A 758 16.99 3.84 30.22
N SER A 759 16.29 3.85 29.08
CA SER A 759 16.70 4.67 27.92
C SER A 759 16.41 6.16 28.07
N VAL A 760 15.47 6.54 28.95
CA VAL A 760 15.10 7.93 29.27
C VAL A 760 15.23 8.10 30.78
N ALA A 761 15.79 9.23 31.24
CA ALA A 761 15.90 9.54 32.66
C ALA A 761 14.65 10.29 33.16
N ASP A 762 14.23 10.01 34.40
CA ASP A 762 13.00 10.56 34.99
C ASP A 762 13.02 12.10 35.12
N ASP A 763 14.22 12.68 35.30
CA ASP A 763 14.43 14.12 35.52
C ASP A 763 14.80 14.88 34.23
N CYS A 764 14.74 14.22 33.07
CA CYS A 764 15.43 14.69 31.89
C CYS A 764 14.63 15.70 31.05
N ALA A 765 15.33 16.70 30.50
CA ALA A 765 14.75 17.61 29.51
C ALA A 765 14.70 16.97 28.12
N GLY A 766 13.90 17.51 27.19
CA GLY A 766 13.77 16.98 25.83
C GLY A 766 15.06 16.93 24.97
N ASN A 767 16.18 17.50 25.43
CA ASN A 767 17.50 17.42 24.78
C ASN A 767 18.56 16.68 25.64
N TYR A 768 18.13 15.80 26.55
CA TYR A 768 19.03 15.12 27.48
C TYR A 768 20.13 14.32 26.79
N LEU A 769 19.85 13.75 25.61
CA LEU A 769 20.82 13.00 24.80
C LEU A 769 22.04 13.84 24.37
N ALA A 770 22.01 15.17 24.47
CA ALA A 770 23.16 16.04 24.21
C ALA A 770 24.13 16.16 25.41
N SER A 771 23.71 15.77 26.62
CA SER A 771 24.55 15.86 27.83
C SER A 771 25.20 14.53 28.21
N ASP A 772 26.50 14.57 28.50
CA ASP A 772 27.29 13.41 28.93
C ASP A 772 26.88 12.88 30.30
N GLN A 773 26.14 13.67 31.09
CA GLN A 773 25.59 13.22 32.38
C GLN A 773 24.61 12.05 32.22
N TYR A 774 23.99 11.90 31.05
CA TYR A 774 23.05 10.83 30.72
C TYR A 774 23.70 9.70 29.90
N HIS A 775 25.01 9.49 30.08
CA HIS A 775 25.76 8.44 29.38
C HIS A 775 25.12 7.05 29.53
N GLU A 776 24.67 6.70 30.74
CA GLU A 776 24.03 5.40 30.99
C GLU A 776 22.72 5.24 30.19
N ASN A 777 21.91 6.28 30.11
CA ASN A 777 20.67 6.27 29.32
C ASN A 777 20.98 6.18 27.81
N ARG A 778 22.01 6.87 27.32
CA ARG A 778 22.47 6.76 25.93
C ARG A 778 22.92 5.32 25.61
N VAL A 779 23.64 4.69 26.54
CA VAL A 779 24.07 3.28 26.42
C VAL A 779 22.86 2.35 26.38
N ALA A 780 21.90 2.54 27.29
CA ALA A 780 20.68 1.75 27.34
C ALA A 780 19.87 1.88 26.05
N LEU A 781 19.68 3.10 25.53
CA LEU A 781 18.98 3.36 24.28
C LEU A 781 19.62 2.64 23.09
N ILE A 782 20.94 2.76 22.91
CA ILE A 782 21.63 2.09 21.80
C ILE A 782 21.53 0.56 21.94
N LYS A 783 21.70 0.01 23.15
CA LYS A 783 21.54 -1.45 23.38
C LYS A 783 20.13 -1.92 23.00
N ALA A 784 19.10 -1.21 23.46
CA ALA A 784 17.71 -1.56 23.20
C ALA A 784 17.40 -1.62 21.70
N ILE A 785 17.83 -0.60 20.95
CA ILE A 785 17.66 -0.52 19.49
C ILE A 785 18.45 -1.62 18.78
N CYS A 786 19.74 -1.79 19.11
CA CYS A 786 20.62 -2.79 18.49
C CYS A 786 20.11 -4.22 18.70
N PHE A 787 19.66 -4.56 19.90
CA PHE A 787 19.17 -5.90 20.21
C PHE A 787 17.88 -6.19 19.46
N ARG A 788 16.91 -5.27 19.49
CA ARG A 788 15.68 -5.41 18.72
C ARG A 788 15.94 -5.48 17.21
N PHE A 789 16.86 -4.66 16.68
CA PHE A 789 17.28 -4.71 15.27
C PHE A 789 17.75 -6.12 14.86
N CYS A 790 18.65 -6.72 15.64
CA CYS A 790 19.12 -8.09 15.40
C CYS A 790 17.99 -9.12 15.47
N ARG A 791 17.13 -9.03 16.50
CA ARG A 791 16.03 -9.99 16.71
C ARG A 791 14.97 -9.93 15.61
N LEU A 792 14.66 -8.73 15.11
CA LEU A 792 13.76 -8.54 13.96
C LEU A 792 14.29 -9.27 12.73
N TYR A 793 15.56 -9.06 12.39
CA TYR A 793 16.20 -9.75 11.26
C TYR A 793 16.28 -11.27 11.49
N GLU A 794 16.65 -11.69 12.70
CA GLU A 794 16.74 -13.09 13.10
C GLU A 794 15.39 -13.81 13.01
N ASN A 795 14.29 -13.15 13.38
CA ASN A 795 12.93 -13.69 13.28
C ASN A 795 12.59 -14.07 11.84
N TRP A 796 12.79 -13.13 10.91
CA TRP A 796 12.61 -13.37 9.48
C TRP A 796 13.53 -14.50 8.98
N TYR A 797 14.82 -14.43 9.32
CA TYR A 797 15.84 -15.40 8.90
C TYR A 797 15.52 -16.84 9.34
N LYS A 798 15.10 -17.02 10.60
CA LYS A 798 14.80 -18.34 11.17
C LYS A 798 13.43 -18.86 10.72
N GLN A 799 12.39 -18.02 10.70
CA GLN A 799 11.04 -18.48 10.38
C GLN A 799 10.89 -18.95 8.93
N LEU A 800 11.62 -18.32 8.01
CA LEU A 800 11.67 -18.68 6.59
C LEU A 800 12.83 -19.64 6.23
N ASP A 801 13.52 -20.19 7.24
CA ASP A 801 14.61 -21.17 7.08
C ASP A 801 15.71 -20.72 6.11
N ILE A 802 16.03 -19.42 6.11
CA ILE A 802 16.95 -18.78 5.15
C ILE A 802 18.36 -19.36 5.26
N GLY A 803 18.77 -19.73 6.47
CA GLY A 803 20.03 -20.41 6.72
C GLY A 803 20.21 -21.76 6.02
N ARG A 804 19.19 -22.34 5.39
CA ARG A 804 19.33 -23.56 4.58
C ARG A 804 19.86 -23.31 3.18
N PHE A 805 19.64 -22.13 2.60
CA PHE A 805 20.10 -21.81 1.26
C PHE A 805 21.18 -20.72 1.26
N ALA A 806 21.14 -19.79 2.21
CA ALA A 806 22.08 -18.67 2.28
C ALA A 806 23.46 -19.03 2.86
N LYS A 807 23.62 -20.24 3.44
CA LYS A 807 24.93 -20.71 3.91
C LYS A 807 25.87 -20.92 2.73
N ILE A 808 27.10 -20.45 2.91
CA ILE A 808 28.23 -20.79 2.05
C ILE A 808 28.80 -22.10 2.60
N SER A 809 28.99 -23.08 1.72
CA SER A 809 29.57 -24.39 2.02
C SER A 809 31.05 -24.31 2.30
#